data_AF-A0A1G1FVE6-F1
#
_entry.id   AF-A0A1G1FVE6-F1
#
_cell.length_a   1.000
_cell.length_b   1.000
_cell.length_c   1.000
_cell.angle_alpha   90.00
_cell.angle_beta   90.00
_cell.angle_gamma   90.00
#
_symmetry.space_group_name_H-M   'P 1'
#
loop_
_entity.id
_entity.type
_entity.pdbx_description
1 polymer ?
#
loop_
_entity_poly.entity_id
_entity_poly.type
_entity_poly.pdbx_seq_one_letter_code
_entity_poly.pdbx_strand_id
1 'polypeptide(L)'
;MGKPLFGSQQQLTKNIVLVMSLVILTISLFISKSAFCCGGPAVYDLDAPMHPLDNLLEQLLTSQSDYELGTRDEFLFLYPFKLEKQKEIEPLWTLVYMNNTESFRQPALELFESALMRGDWETAETEAKQIINQVIDMPSAVADMYQPAFIEALEFLELQPYLKDVNLHLVKSVFWDSSARQESNKLPQDLQDILEIRTLDRQKVDEIIAAKPHHPRAATLRFISLRNEFAHKVPDGWVYDIRKKVHKDTWRELERSADLWLKDYPQHPLADLVLFWKTRIYYFEGNRQRAWNQLLSIYPRRLPRVLYEMRYMLMNYEAPLVENLDKIKDPILFSALLPSLDINSEQWSKWWELSEMNFLRPWASNLQERLLAKTIREGYFAQLPHSFPKQPRNPTSLWGKLRALSLMKTCQWDNAAKQLFSLAPDKEQAILAAAYHLRRGKIALAAQVIDLPEDVRHYLIRVMLDDDGLHVLELSKNPILKREALFEQGVRFAEKGKWTEAARIIRATDIPNKAFWEKAAALSADTRAAGRLEWARFLKNNNGKLFYGNDSAWYRSLSWRIRRVSDNQQRVAKRSKNDSQQAPAPMGEAGKQMCSHDFPWTSEHEQDAVTQHLARTAEMWLALQVYADWLSTSKPSREMSVVLKEADACYNWLINWDSTNSHFWNNYLVDQSAIKQIREAGKRL
;
A
#
# COMPACT_ATOMS: atom_id res chain seq x y z
N MET A 1 -1.77 -6.30 76.23
CA MET A 1 -1.44 -5.17 75.34
C MET A 1 -1.30 -5.68 73.91
N GLY A 2 -2.41 -5.70 73.16
CA GLY A 2 -2.43 -6.14 71.76
C GLY A 2 -2.25 -4.95 70.82
N LYS A 3 -1.22 -4.99 69.96
CA LYS A 3 -1.03 -4.02 68.87
C LYS A 3 -1.95 -4.40 67.70
N PRO A 4 -2.63 -3.44 67.05
CA PRO A 4 -3.60 -3.77 66.03
C PRO A 4 -2.95 -3.92 64.65
N LEU A 5 -3.35 -4.98 63.95
CA LEU A 5 -3.05 -5.27 62.55
C LEU A 5 -3.85 -4.33 61.63
N PHE A 6 -3.38 -3.11 61.41
CA PHE A 6 -3.98 -2.17 60.44
C PHE A 6 -3.20 -2.01 59.12
N GLY A 7 -2.14 -2.81 58.91
CA GLY A 7 -1.29 -2.70 57.71
C GLY A 7 -1.78 -3.44 56.46
N SER A 8 -2.64 -4.45 56.58
CA SER A 8 -2.92 -5.36 55.44
C SER A 8 -4.03 -4.90 54.50
N GLN A 9 -4.99 -4.09 54.96
CA GLN A 9 -6.11 -3.67 54.11
C GLN A 9 -5.72 -2.58 53.09
N GLN A 10 -4.80 -1.68 53.44
CA GLN A 10 -4.30 -0.66 52.49
C GLN A 10 -3.45 -1.27 51.37
N GLN A 11 -2.76 -2.37 51.64
CA GLN A 11 -1.94 -3.05 50.65
C GLN A 11 -2.80 -3.90 49.70
N LEU A 12 -3.86 -4.51 50.21
CA LEU A 12 -4.83 -5.25 49.40
C LEU A 12 -5.61 -4.32 48.45
N THR A 13 -6.04 -3.15 48.92
CA THR A 13 -6.73 -2.15 48.08
C THR A 13 -5.81 -1.57 47.01
N LYS A 14 -4.54 -1.29 47.32
CA LYS A 14 -3.56 -0.85 46.30
C LYS A 14 -3.33 -1.91 45.22
N ASN A 15 -3.24 -3.18 45.59
CA ASN A 15 -3.05 -4.27 44.62
C ASN A 15 -4.29 -4.52 43.77
N ILE A 16 -5.51 -4.42 44.34
CA ILE A 16 -6.76 -4.54 43.59
C ILE A 16 -6.92 -3.38 42.60
N VAL A 17 -6.58 -2.14 43.00
CA VAL A 17 -6.62 -0.98 42.10
C VAL A 17 -5.58 -1.09 40.99
N LEU A 18 -4.37 -1.61 41.28
CA LEU A 18 -3.34 -1.81 40.26
C LEU A 18 -3.75 -2.89 39.25
N VAL A 19 -4.30 -4.02 39.71
CA VAL A 19 -4.77 -5.11 38.84
C VAL A 19 -6.00 -4.70 38.04
N MET A 20 -6.96 -3.98 38.64
CA MET A 20 -8.10 -3.41 37.91
C MET A 20 -7.66 -2.37 36.90
N SER A 21 -6.66 -1.53 37.21
CA SER A 21 -6.11 -0.56 36.26
C SER A 21 -5.35 -1.24 35.13
N LEU A 22 -4.63 -2.33 35.39
CA LEU A 22 -3.96 -3.12 34.36
C LEU A 22 -4.97 -3.86 33.48
N VAL A 23 -6.04 -4.43 34.06
CA VAL A 23 -7.12 -5.08 33.32
C VAL A 23 -7.91 -4.06 32.53
N ILE A 24 -8.20 -2.87 33.07
CA ILE A 24 -8.86 -1.78 32.32
C ILE A 24 -7.92 -1.23 31.24
N LEU A 25 -6.61 -1.12 31.45
CA LEU A 25 -5.66 -0.67 30.43
C LEU A 25 -5.50 -1.74 29.33
N THR A 26 -5.46 -3.02 29.69
CA THR A 26 -5.39 -4.15 28.74
C THR A 26 -6.71 -4.25 27.98
N ILE A 27 -7.85 -4.18 28.66
CA ILE A 27 -9.18 -4.09 28.04
C ILE A 27 -9.29 -2.81 27.20
N SER A 28 -8.70 -1.67 27.56
CA SER A 28 -8.73 -0.44 26.75
C SER A 28 -7.80 -0.53 25.54
N LEU A 29 -6.69 -1.26 25.64
CA LEU A 29 -5.81 -1.61 24.51
C LEU A 29 -6.41 -2.69 23.61
N PHE A 30 -7.39 -3.47 24.08
CA PHE A 30 -8.16 -4.45 23.29
C PHE A 30 -9.58 -3.98 22.89
N ILE A 31 -10.12 -2.93 23.51
CA ILE A 31 -11.39 -2.25 23.21
C ILE A 31 -11.18 -1.01 22.35
N SER A 32 -9.95 -0.55 22.18
CA SER A 32 -9.53 0.14 20.95
C SER A 32 -9.37 -0.86 19.79
N LYS A 33 -10.34 -1.79 19.65
CA LYS A 33 -10.84 -2.10 18.31
C LYS A 33 -11.32 -0.77 17.78
N SER A 34 -10.47 -0.15 16.97
CA SER A 34 -10.84 0.85 15.99
C SER A 34 -12.29 0.57 15.60
N ALA A 35 -13.18 1.52 15.82
CA ALA A 35 -14.47 1.49 15.17
C ALA A 35 -14.16 1.47 13.67
N PHE A 36 -14.08 0.26 13.10
CA PHE A 36 -13.97 0.06 11.68
C PHE A 36 -15.32 0.47 11.10
N CYS A 37 -15.48 1.76 10.83
CA CYS A 37 -16.47 2.24 9.88
C CYS A 37 -16.11 1.86 8.43
N CYS A 38 -15.03 1.09 8.21
CA CYS A 38 -14.56 0.69 6.88
C CYS A 38 -14.56 -0.83 6.66
N GLY A 39 -15.35 -1.59 7.43
CA GLY A 39 -15.77 -2.92 7.01
C GLY A 39 -16.92 -2.81 6.00
N GLY A 40 -16.66 -2.29 4.80
CA GLY A 40 -17.63 -2.36 3.71
C GLY A 40 -17.96 -3.82 3.41
N PRO A 41 -19.23 -4.22 3.33
CA PRO A 41 -19.60 -5.64 3.30
C PRO A 41 -19.37 -6.20 1.91
N ALA A 42 -18.40 -7.11 1.73
CA ALA A 42 -18.22 -7.94 0.53
C ALA A 42 -18.56 -7.20 -0.79
N VAL A 43 -17.92 -6.05 -1.02
CA VAL A 43 -18.13 -5.31 -2.28
C VAL A 43 -17.37 -6.07 -3.35
N TYR A 44 -18.11 -6.58 -4.34
CA TYR A 44 -17.52 -7.15 -5.54
C TYR A 44 -16.70 -6.07 -6.26
N ASP A 45 -15.55 -6.45 -6.82
CA ASP A 45 -14.62 -5.53 -7.50
C ASP A 45 -15.09 -5.31 -8.95
N LEU A 46 -16.39 -5.03 -9.12
CA LEU A 46 -17.03 -4.86 -10.43
C LEU A 46 -16.36 -3.73 -11.21
N ASP A 47 -15.82 -2.76 -10.50
CA ASP A 47 -15.14 -1.59 -11.02
C ASP A 47 -13.71 -1.84 -11.50
N ALA A 48 -13.08 -2.97 -11.19
CA ALA A 48 -11.69 -3.26 -11.55
C ALA A 48 -11.33 -2.87 -13.00
N PRO A 49 -11.89 -3.48 -14.07
CA PRO A 49 -11.51 -3.11 -15.44
C PRO A 49 -12.10 -1.77 -15.90
N MET A 50 -13.07 -1.24 -15.15
CA MET A 50 -13.73 0.04 -15.41
C MET A 50 -13.06 1.22 -14.70
N HIS A 51 -12.03 0.97 -13.92
CA HIS A 51 -11.26 2.01 -13.28
C HIS A 51 -10.55 2.91 -14.31
N PRO A 52 -10.35 4.20 -13.99
CA PRO A 52 -9.36 5.00 -14.69
C PRO A 52 -8.02 4.26 -14.75
N LEU A 53 -7.23 4.47 -15.81
CA LEU A 53 -5.95 3.78 -15.97
C LEU A 53 -4.99 4.04 -14.79
N ASP A 54 -5.12 5.20 -14.12
CA ASP A 54 -4.39 5.52 -12.89
C ASP A 54 -4.77 4.65 -11.70
N ASN A 55 -6.04 4.32 -11.55
CA ASN A 55 -6.48 3.44 -10.49
C ASN A 55 -6.02 1.99 -10.74
N LEU A 56 -5.98 1.56 -12.01
CA LEU A 56 -5.40 0.27 -12.40
C LEU A 56 -3.90 0.21 -12.09
N LEU A 57 -3.18 1.33 -12.27
CA LEU A 57 -1.80 1.43 -11.81
C LEU A 57 -1.73 1.20 -10.30
N GLU A 58 -2.51 1.93 -9.49
CA GLU A 58 -2.46 1.75 -8.04
C GLU A 58 -2.78 0.29 -7.63
N GLN A 59 -3.72 -0.38 -8.30
CA GLN A 59 -3.93 -1.82 -8.11
C GLN A 59 -2.70 -2.68 -8.46
N LEU A 60 -1.96 -2.33 -9.52
CA LEU A 60 -0.71 -3.01 -9.87
C LEU A 60 0.46 -2.66 -8.95
N LEU A 61 0.47 -1.48 -8.34
CA LEU A 61 1.56 -1.03 -7.47
C LEU A 61 1.35 -1.47 -6.01
N THR A 62 0.10 -1.73 -5.63
CA THR A 62 -0.26 -2.09 -4.27
C THR A 62 -0.54 -3.58 -4.07
N SER A 63 -0.03 -4.14 -2.98
CA SER A 63 -0.58 -5.34 -2.35
C SER A 63 -1.72 -4.92 -1.40
N GLN A 64 -2.73 -5.76 -1.21
CA GLN A 64 -3.97 -5.42 -0.48
C GLN A 64 -3.82 -5.20 1.07
N SER A 65 -2.78 -4.55 1.58
CA SER A 65 -2.67 -4.25 3.03
C SER A 65 -1.97 -2.92 3.33
N ASP A 66 -2.41 -2.19 4.35
CA ASP A 66 -2.06 -0.80 4.70
C ASP A 66 -0.56 -0.40 4.74
N TYR A 67 -0.28 0.89 4.45
CA TYR A 67 0.97 1.69 4.60
C TYR A 67 2.33 0.95 4.53
N GLU A 68 3.06 1.14 3.42
CA GLU A 68 4.34 0.49 3.02
C GLU A 68 4.33 -1.05 2.96
N LEU A 69 3.54 -1.75 3.77
CA LEU A 69 3.26 -3.19 3.63
C LEU A 69 2.38 -3.49 2.40
N GLY A 70 1.76 -2.43 1.86
CA GLY A 70 0.90 -2.45 0.69
C GLY A 70 1.59 -2.12 -0.60
N THR A 71 2.90 -2.00 -0.66
CA THR A 71 3.62 -1.79 -1.93
C THR A 71 4.32 -3.06 -2.32
N ARG A 72 4.26 -3.41 -3.61
CA ARG A 72 5.03 -4.55 -4.10
C ARG A 72 6.52 -4.33 -3.86
N ASP A 73 7.24 -5.43 -3.62
CA ASP A 73 8.69 -5.43 -3.39
C ASP A 73 9.43 -4.60 -4.43
N GLU A 74 9.03 -4.68 -5.71
CA GLU A 74 9.67 -3.98 -6.83
C GLU A 74 9.74 -2.45 -6.67
N PHE A 75 8.85 -1.86 -5.85
CA PHE A 75 8.79 -0.42 -5.59
C PHE A 75 9.41 0.01 -4.25
N LEU A 76 9.76 -0.94 -3.38
CA LEU A 76 10.41 -0.67 -2.11
C LEU A 76 11.81 -0.08 -2.31
N PHE A 77 12.21 0.89 -1.47
CA PHE A 77 13.48 1.59 -1.59
C PHE A 77 14.70 0.66 -1.67
N LEU A 78 14.76 -0.41 -0.86
CA LEU A 78 15.92 -1.31 -0.83
C LEU A 78 15.93 -2.36 -1.96
N TYR A 79 14.87 -2.48 -2.76
CA TYR A 79 14.73 -3.57 -3.72
C TYR A 79 15.80 -3.60 -4.83
N PRO A 80 16.17 -2.46 -5.46
CA PRO A 80 17.28 -2.46 -6.42
C PRO A 80 18.57 -3.03 -5.84
N PHE A 81 18.83 -2.76 -4.55
CA PHE A 81 19.99 -3.28 -3.85
C PHE A 81 19.84 -4.75 -3.48
N LYS A 82 18.63 -5.22 -3.15
CA LYS A 82 18.36 -6.65 -2.95
C LYS A 82 18.67 -7.47 -4.20
N LEU A 83 18.36 -6.93 -5.39
CA LEU A 83 18.64 -7.60 -6.67
C LEU A 83 20.15 -7.75 -6.97
N GLU A 84 20.96 -6.74 -6.65
CA GLU A 84 22.38 -6.68 -7.04
C GLU A 84 23.35 -7.04 -5.92
N LYS A 85 22.95 -6.79 -4.67
CA LYS A 85 23.79 -6.89 -3.46
C LYS A 85 23.06 -7.65 -2.35
N GLN A 86 22.33 -8.70 -2.70
CA GLN A 86 21.47 -9.44 -1.79
C GLN A 86 22.15 -9.76 -0.44
N LYS A 87 23.37 -10.34 -0.46
CA LYS A 87 24.09 -10.72 0.76
C LYS A 87 24.39 -9.55 1.70
N GLU A 88 24.68 -8.37 1.17
CA GLU A 88 24.99 -7.17 1.96
C GLU A 88 23.72 -6.53 2.56
N ILE A 89 22.58 -6.70 1.89
CA ILE A 89 21.33 -5.98 2.17
C ILE A 89 20.29 -6.83 2.88
N GLU A 90 20.38 -8.16 2.80
CA GLU A 90 19.40 -9.08 3.41
C GLU A 90 19.14 -8.77 4.90
N PRO A 91 20.15 -8.50 5.75
CA PRO A 91 19.91 -8.11 7.14
C PRO A 91 19.06 -6.83 7.25
N LEU A 92 19.40 -5.81 6.46
CA LEU A 92 18.65 -4.55 6.44
C LEU A 92 17.24 -4.74 5.90
N TRP A 93 17.07 -5.52 4.83
CA TRP A 93 15.77 -5.85 4.24
C TRP A 93 14.85 -6.52 5.27
N THR A 94 15.36 -7.55 5.95
CA THR A 94 14.60 -8.32 6.94
C THR A 94 14.25 -7.45 8.15
N LEU A 95 15.17 -6.60 8.61
CA LEU A 95 14.87 -5.63 9.66
C LEU A 95 13.73 -4.69 9.24
N VAL A 96 13.84 -4.10 8.05
CA VAL A 96 12.98 -2.99 7.63
C VAL A 96 11.59 -3.45 7.18
N TYR A 97 11.50 -4.53 6.41
CA TYR A 97 10.24 -4.98 5.80
C TYR A 97 9.64 -6.22 6.45
N MET A 98 10.38 -6.91 7.33
CA MET A 98 9.88 -8.05 8.10
C MET A 98 9.95 -7.83 9.62
N ASN A 99 10.41 -6.66 10.06
CA ASN A 99 10.54 -6.27 11.47
C ASN A 99 11.34 -7.28 12.32
N ASN A 100 12.40 -7.87 11.76
CA ASN A 100 13.24 -8.85 12.45
C ASN A 100 14.62 -8.26 12.80
N THR A 101 14.83 -7.96 14.09
CA THR A 101 16.09 -7.42 14.62
C THR A 101 17.22 -8.45 14.71
N GLU A 102 16.92 -9.76 14.68
CA GLU A 102 17.91 -10.84 14.77
C GLU A 102 18.61 -11.12 13.43
N SER A 103 18.22 -10.41 12.37
CA SER A 103 18.75 -10.58 11.01
C SER A 103 20.20 -10.11 10.85
N PHE A 104 20.68 -9.24 11.74
CA PHE A 104 22.09 -8.83 11.77
C PHE A 104 22.93 -9.84 12.54
N ARG A 105 24.07 -10.23 11.96
CA ARG A 105 25.02 -11.13 12.61
C ARG A 105 25.53 -10.48 13.89
N GLN A 106 25.41 -11.18 15.00
CA GLN A 106 26.00 -10.79 16.27
C GLN A 106 27.53 -10.69 16.12
N PRO A 107 28.17 -9.60 16.61
CA PRO A 107 29.61 -9.51 16.62
C PRO A 107 30.23 -10.64 17.43
N ALA A 108 31.26 -11.29 16.88
CA ALA A 108 31.90 -12.46 17.47
C ALA A 108 32.89 -12.06 18.58
N LEU A 109 32.35 -11.56 19.69
CA LEU A 109 33.16 -11.09 20.82
C LEU A 109 34.08 -12.21 21.34
N GLU A 110 33.63 -13.46 21.32
CA GLU A 110 34.38 -14.61 21.83
C GLU A 110 35.67 -14.88 21.04
N LEU A 111 35.71 -14.54 19.75
CA LEU A 111 36.91 -14.67 18.92
C LEU A 111 37.95 -13.62 19.28
N PHE A 112 37.50 -12.36 19.44
CA PHE A 112 38.32 -11.26 19.93
C PHE A 112 38.89 -11.58 21.32
N GLU A 113 38.03 -11.99 22.25
CA GLU A 113 38.43 -12.37 23.60
C GLU A 113 39.40 -13.54 23.58
N SER A 114 39.14 -14.59 22.80
CA SER A 114 40.03 -15.75 22.69
C SER A 114 41.41 -15.40 22.13
N ALA A 115 41.48 -14.52 21.13
CA ALA A 115 42.75 -14.06 20.57
C ALA A 115 43.54 -13.27 21.60
N LEU A 116 42.88 -12.32 22.27
CA LEU A 116 43.49 -11.52 23.32
C LEU A 116 43.92 -12.41 24.51
N MET A 117 43.14 -13.43 24.87
CA MET A 117 43.49 -14.37 25.94
C MET A 117 44.73 -15.22 25.64
N ARG A 118 45.07 -15.43 24.36
CA ARG A 118 46.28 -16.12 23.89
C ARG A 118 47.48 -15.18 23.69
N GLY A 119 47.31 -13.87 23.84
CA GLY A 119 48.33 -12.88 23.51
C GLY A 119 48.56 -12.72 21.99
N ASP A 120 47.59 -13.16 21.18
CA ASP A 120 47.63 -13.03 19.73
C ASP A 120 47.10 -11.65 19.32
N TRP A 121 47.98 -10.65 19.39
CA TRP A 121 47.64 -9.23 19.19
C TRP A 121 47.15 -8.92 17.77
N GLU A 122 47.68 -9.61 16.76
CA GLU A 122 47.33 -9.37 15.35
C GLU A 122 45.91 -9.87 15.06
N THR A 123 45.59 -11.09 15.53
CA THR A 123 44.21 -11.62 15.42
C THR A 123 43.25 -10.77 16.26
N ALA A 124 43.61 -10.37 17.48
CA ALA A 124 42.76 -9.52 18.31
C ALA A 124 42.47 -8.15 17.65
N GLU A 125 43.47 -7.53 17.01
CA GLU A 125 43.29 -6.29 16.25
C GLU A 125 42.35 -6.47 15.05
N THR A 126 42.49 -7.59 14.33
CA THR A 126 41.63 -7.93 13.20
C THR A 126 40.18 -8.11 13.64
N GLU A 127 39.95 -8.89 14.70
CA GLU A 127 38.61 -9.13 15.25
C GLU A 127 38.00 -7.85 15.84
N ALA A 128 38.78 -7.02 16.55
CA ALA A 128 38.30 -5.74 17.08
C ALA A 128 37.86 -4.79 15.94
N LYS A 129 38.67 -4.67 14.88
CA LYS A 129 38.29 -3.91 13.67
C LYS A 129 37.03 -4.47 13.02
N GLN A 130 36.87 -5.79 12.99
CA GLN A 130 35.68 -6.44 12.45
C GLN A 130 34.43 -6.15 13.29
N ILE A 131 34.50 -6.24 14.61
CA ILE A 131 33.41 -5.89 15.54
C ILE A 131 32.98 -4.43 15.31
N ILE A 132 33.94 -3.50 15.30
CA ILE A 132 33.68 -2.08 15.09
C ILE A 132 33.00 -1.83 13.74
N ASN A 133 33.52 -2.42 12.66
CA ASN A 133 32.93 -2.28 11.33
C ASN A 133 31.49 -2.82 11.28
N GLN A 134 31.26 -4.01 11.85
CA GLN A 134 29.94 -4.64 11.90
C GLN A 134 28.93 -3.75 12.63
N VAL A 135 29.29 -3.23 13.81
CA VAL A 135 28.37 -2.39 14.60
C VAL A 135 28.11 -1.04 13.93
N ILE A 136 29.11 -0.43 13.27
CA ILE A 136 28.91 0.83 12.52
C ILE A 136 28.00 0.61 11.30
N ASP A 137 28.06 -0.55 10.67
CA ASP A 137 27.19 -0.91 9.54
C ASP A 137 25.72 -1.17 9.95
N MET A 138 25.45 -1.41 11.24
CA MET A 138 24.11 -1.64 11.75
C MET A 138 23.29 -0.35 11.93
N PRO A 139 21.98 -0.36 11.64
CA PRO A 139 21.04 0.70 12.04
C PRO A 139 21.11 1.00 13.55
N SER A 140 20.86 2.24 13.99
CA SER A 140 21.22 2.64 15.38
C SER A 140 20.52 1.82 16.44
N ALA A 141 19.23 1.53 16.25
CA ALA A 141 18.48 0.72 17.21
C ALA A 141 19.06 -0.69 17.38
N VAL A 142 19.70 -1.24 16.33
CA VAL A 142 20.36 -2.55 16.37
C VAL A 142 21.77 -2.42 16.95
N ALA A 143 22.53 -1.41 16.50
CA ALA A 143 23.88 -1.13 16.98
C ALA A 143 23.93 -0.91 18.51
N ASP A 144 22.89 -0.28 19.08
CA ASP A 144 22.78 -0.02 20.52
C ASP A 144 22.78 -1.32 21.35
N MET A 145 22.27 -2.44 20.82
CA MET A 145 22.30 -3.75 21.49
C MET A 145 23.73 -4.30 21.63
N TYR A 146 24.66 -3.87 20.79
CA TYR A 146 26.05 -4.33 20.75
C TYR A 146 27.05 -3.27 21.21
N GLN A 147 26.56 -2.22 21.88
CA GLN A 147 27.40 -1.14 22.40
C GLN A 147 28.54 -1.63 23.32
N PRO A 148 28.35 -2.63 24.21
CA PRO A 148 29.45 -3.14 25.04
C PRO A 148 30.61 -3.72 24.22
N ALA A 149 30.32 -4.64 23.31
CA ALA A 149 31.33 -5.24 22.42
C ALA A 149 32.04 -4.19 21.56
N PHE A 150 31.29 -3.19 21.06
CA PHE A 150 31.86 -2.08 20.31
C PHE A 150 32.84 -1.25 21.15
N ILE A 151 32.47 -0.90 22.38
CA ILE A 151 33.32 -0.12 23.29
C ILE A 151 34.59 -0.89 23.62
N GLU A 152 34.49 -2.18 23.93
CA GLU A 152 35.64 -3.01 24.27
C GLU A 152 36.62 -3.14 23.10
N ALA A 153 36.11 -3.42 21.90
CA ALA A 153 36.93 -3.50 20.69
C ALA A 153 37.61 -2.16 20.37
N LEU A 154 36.88 -1.04 20.51
CA LEU A 154 37.42 0.29 20.27
C LEU A 154 38.49 0.67 21.29
N GLU A 155 38.22 0.41 22.56
CA GLU A 155 39.18 0.62 23.63
C GLU A 155 40.43 -0.22 23.40
N PHE A 156 40.29 -1.49 23.00
CA PHE A 156 41.45 -2.29 22.63
C PHE A 156 42.29 -1.64 21.52
N LEU A 157 41.69 -1.15 20.43
CA LEU A 157 42.44 -0.53 19.33
C LEU A 157 43.15 0.76 19.76
N GLU A 158 42.53 1.58 20.60
CA GLU A 158 43.16 2.79 21.14
C GLU A 158 44.34 2.47 22.05
N LEU A 159 44.28 1.34 22.77
CA LEU A 159 45.24 0.96 23.80
C LEU A 159 46.32 -0.02 23.34
N GLN A 160 46.10 -0.72 22.24
CA GLN A 160 47.01 -1.75 21.72
C GLN A 160 48.49 -1.30 21.69
N PRO A 161 48.85 -0.06 21.28
CA PRO A 161 50.25 0.37 21.28
C PRO A 161 50.91 0.35 22.67
N TYR A 162 50.12 0.51 23.74
CA TYR A 162 50.57 0.58 25.12
C TYR A 162 50.51 -0.79 25.84
N LEU A 163 49.79 -1.75 25.26
CA LEU A 163 49.55 -3.06 25.87
C LEU A 163 50.57 -4.14 25.45
N LYS A 164 51.30 -3.95 24.34
CA LYS A 164 52.20 -4.97 23.75
C LYS A 164 53.28 -5.46 24.71
N ASP A 165 53.80 -4.59 25.57
CA ASP A 165 54.87 -4.90 26.51
C ASP A 165 54.36 -5.18 27.94
N VAL A 166 53.05 -5.18 28.15
CA VAL A 166 52.42 -5.41 29.45
C VAL A 166 52.17 -6.90 29.66
N ASN A 167 52.36 -7.38 30.89
CA ASN A 167 52.08 -8.77 31.23
C ASN A 167 50.63 -9.13 30.88
N LEU A 168 50.45 -10.19 30.11
CA LEU A 168 49.15 -10.63 29.61
C LEU A 168 48.11 -10.84 30.72
N HIS A 169 48.51 -11.28 31.91
CA HIS A 169 47.63 -11.41 33.08
C HIS A 169 47.08 -10.05 33.54
N LEU A 170 47.90 -8.99 33.49
CA LEU A 170 47.48 -7.63 33.83
C LEU A 170 46.60 -7.03 32.73
N VAL A 171 46.89 -7.32 31.45
CA VAL A 171 46.01 -6.92 30.34
C VAL A 171 44.63 -7.56 30.51
N LYS A 172 44.58 -8.85 30.84
CA LYS A 172 43.33 -9.57 31.12
C LYS A 172 42.54 -8.95 32.26
N SER A 173 43.23 -8.57 33.33
CA SER A 173 42.56 -7.98 34.48
C SER A 173 41.95 -6.62 34.11
N VAL A 174 42.64 -5.81 33.30
CA VAL A 174 42.12 -4.52 32.81
C VAL A 174 40.81 -4.65 32.02
N PHE A 175 40.66 -5.67 31.16
CA PHE A 175 39.45 -5.81 30.34
C PHE A 175 38.30 -6.55 31.03
N TRP A 176 38.57 -7.65 31.75
CA TRP A 176 37.52 -8.56 32.21
C TRP A 176 37.43 -8.77 33.72
N ASP A 177 38.45 -8.37 34.50
CA ASP A 177 38.45 -8.61 35.94
C ASP A 177 38.13 -7.34 36.74
N SER A 178 36.96 -7.34 37.38
CA SER A 178 36.60 -6.30 38.35
C SER A 178 37.61 -6.14 39.50
N SER A 179 38.41 -7.17 39.79
CA SER A 179 39.47 -7.17 40.80
C SER A 179 40.69 -6.33 40.40
N ALA A 180 40.91 -6.08 39.10
CA ALA A 180 42.00 -5.23 38.62
C ALA A 180 41.93 -3.80 39.16
N ARG A 181 40.73 -3.34 39.52
CA ARG A 181 40.53 -2.04 40.19
C ARG A 181 41.22 -1.98 41.55
N GLN A 182 41.31 -3.11 42.27
CA GLN A 182 41.96 -3.21 43.57
C GLN A 182 43.50 -3.25 43.46
N GLU A 183 44.04 -3.68 42.31
CA GLU A 183 45.49 -3.71 42.02
C GLU A 183 45.96 -2.58 41.09
N SER A 184 45.10 -1.59 40.81
CA SER A 184 45.36 -0.52 39.84
C SER A 184 46.71 0.18 40.04
N ASN A 185 47.12 0.40 41.28
CA ASN A 185 48.42 1.02 41.63
C ASN A 185 49.65 0.27 41.09
N LYS A 186 49.52 -1.00 40.68
CA LYS A 186 50.59 -1.83 40.10
C LYS A 186 50.66 -1.76 38.57
N LEU A 187 49.68 -1.12 37.93
CA LEU A 187 49.66 -0.95 36.47
C LEU A 187 50.53 0.26 36.05
N PRO A 188 51.07 0.28 34.82
CA PRO A 188 51.61 1.49 34.23
C PRO A 188 50.61 2.66 34.32
N GLN A 189 51.10 3.89 34.52
CA GLN A 189 50.26 5.09 34.73
C GLN A 189 49.19 5.25 33.64
N ASP A 190 49.54 4.98 32.37
CA ASP A 190 48.61 5.06 31.25
C ASP A 190 47.40 4.12 31.46
N LEU A 191 47.63 2.90 31.96
CA LEU A 191 46.57 1.93 32.26
C LEU A 191 45.76 2.28 33.52
N GLN A 192 46.38 2.96 34.49
CA GLN A 192 45.65 3.50 35.65
C GLN A 192 44.67 4.59 35.22
N ASP A 193 45.13 5.53 34.39
CA ASP A 193 44.33 6.62 33.83
C ASP A 193 43.12 6.08 33.03
N ILE A 194 43.30 4.97 32.32
CA ILE A 194 42.24 4.30 31.56
C ILE A 194 41.17 3.70 32.47
N LEU A 195 41.57 3.04 33.57
CA LEU A 195 40.61 2.50 34.55
C LEU A 195 39.83 3.62 35.23
N GLU A 196 40.47 4.77 35.49
CA GLU A 196 39.81 5.97 36.01
C GLU A 196 38.73 6.48 35.04
N ILE A 197 39.03 6.53 33.73
CA ILE A 197 38.10 6.97 32.68
C ILE A 197 36.83 6.10 32.62
N ARG A 198 36.93 4.78 32.82
CA ARG A 198 35.76 3.89 32.81
C ARG A 198 34.76 4.20 33.93
N THR A 199 35.22 4.86 34.99
CA THR A 199 34.39 5.30 36.13
C THR A 199 34.07 6.79 36.12
N LEU A 200 34.55 7.50 35.11
CA LEU A 200 34.38 8.94 35.01
C LEU A 200 32.91 9.30 34.83
N ASP A 201 32.46 10.32 35.58
CA ASP A 201 31.24 11.01 35.23
C ASP A 201 31.37 11.61 33.83
N ARG A 202 30.39 11.36 32.96
CA ARG A 202 30.35 11.88 31.60
C ARG A 202 30.45 13.40 31.55
N GLN A 203 30.05 14.10 32.61
CA GLN A 203 30.17 15.56 32.72
C GLN A 203 31.62 16.05 32.88
N LYS A 204 32.53 15.19 33.34
CA LYS A 204 33.95 15.52 33.56
C LYS A 204 34.87 15.20 32.37
N VAL A 205 34.30 14.71 31.27
CA VAL A 205 35.07 14.29 30.09
C VAL A 205 35.89 15.44 29.51
N ASP A 206 35.32 16.65 29.45
CA ASP A 206 36.01 17.83 28.91
C ASP A 206 37.20 18.27 29.79
N GLU A 207 37.08 18.13 31.11
CA GLU A 207 38.18 18.43 32.05
C GLU A 207 39.37 17.50 31.83
N ILE A 208 39.12 16.20 31.61
CA ILE A 208 40.17 15.22 31.31
C ILE A 208 40.82 15.49 29.96
N ILE A 209 40.04 15.79 28.92
CA ILE A 209 40.59 16.10 27.60
C ILE A 209 41.49 17.35 27.68
N ALA A 210 41.08 18.37 28.44
CA ALA A 210 41.85 19.59 28.63
C ALA A 210 43.15 19.33 29.43
N ALA A 211 43.07 18.51 30.47
CA ALA A 211 44.23 18.17 31.30
C ALA A 211 45.21 17.21 30.59
N LYS A 212 44.71 16.31 29.72
CA LYS A 212 45.47 15.25 29.06
C LYS A 212 45.14 15.19 27.55
N PRO A 213 45.57 16.18 26.75
CA PRO A 213 45.20 16.25 25.32
C PRO A 213 45.77 15.10 24.47
N HIS A 214 46.85 14.46 24.93
CA HIS A 214 47.49 13.31 24.28
C HIS A 214 47.07 11.96 24.89
N HIS A 215 45.99 11.92 25.68
CA HIS A 215 45.49 10.69 26.26
C HIS A 215 45.22 9.63 25.17
N PRO A 216 45.58 8.33 25.37
CA PRO A 216 45.37 7.28 24.37
C PRO A 216 43.93 7.20 23.84
N ARG A 217 42.97 7.55 24.70
CA ARG A 217 41.52 7.59 24.40
C ARG A 217 40.97 8.97 24.02
N ALA A 218 41.82 9.93 23.67
CA ALA A 218 41.40 11.31 23.39
C ALA A 218 40.33 11.40 22.29
N ALA A 219 40.42 10.56 21.25
CA ALA A 219 39.44 10.51 20.16
C ALA A 219 38.06 10.09 20.67
N THR A 220 37.97 8.98 21.41
CA THR A 220 36.70 8.51 22.00
C THR A 220 36.14 9.47 23.04
N LEU A 221 36.98 10.04 23.91
CA LEU A 221 36.53 11.04 24.89
C LEU A 221 35.94 12.28 24.21
N ARG A 222 36.60 12.80 23.18
CA ARG A 222 36.08 13.94 22.40
C ARG A 222 34.80 13.58 21.65
N PHE A 223 34.64 12.34 21.20
CA PHE A 223 33.38 11.87 20.62
C PHE A 223 32.25 11.82 21.65
N ILE A 224 32.53 11.38 22.89
CA ILE A 224 31.56 11.41 23.99
C ILE A 224 31.16 12.84 24.33
N SER A 225 32.13 13.76 24.38
CA SER A 225 31.88 15.20 24.56
C SER A 225 30.94 15.74 23.47
N LEU A 226 31.23 15.46 22.19
CA LEU A 226 30.37 15.85 21.06
C LEU A 226 28.93 15.31 21.21
N ARG A 227 28.76 14.05 21.64
CA ARG A 227 27.43 13.46 21.87
C ARG A 227 26.69 14.15 23.02
N ASN A 228 27.38 14.44 24.12
CA ASN A 228 26.81 15.13 25.27
C ASN A 228 26.41 16.57 24.89
N GLU A 229 27.26 17.26 24.15
CA GLU A 229 26.99 18.60 23.61
C GLU A 229 25.70 18.59 22.78
N PHE A 230 25.57 17.63 21.86
CA PHE A 230 24.36 17.48 21.06
C PHE A 230 23.12 17.21 21.92
N ALA A 231 23.18 16.22 22.82
CA ALA A 231 22.05 15.83 23.66
C ALA A 231 21.59 16.97 24.59
N HIS A 232 22.51 17.84 25.01
CA HIS A 232 22.19 19.00 25.84
C HIS A 232 21.59 20.16 25.02
N LYS A 233 22.10 20.39 23.80
CA LYS A 233 21.73 21.54 22.96
C LYS A 233 20.53 21.28 22.06
N VAL A 234 20.21 20.03 21.77
CA VAL A 234 19.08 19.62 20.92
C VAL A 234 18.04 18.91 21.79
N PRO A 235 16.84 19.50 22.00
CA PRO A 235 15.81 18.90 22.83
C PRO A 235 15.20 17.67 22.16
N ASP A 236 14.68 16.75 22.97
CA ASP A 236 13.84 15.66 22.49
C ASP A 236 12.54 16.20 21.87
N GLY A 237 12.09 15.58 20.77
CA GLY A 237 10.81 15.90 20.15
C GLY A 237 10.73 15.60 18.66
N TRP A 238 9.63 16.03 18.04
CA TRP A 238 9.45 15.94 16.60
C TRP A 238 10.36 16.94 15.87
N VAL A 239 10.81 16.59 14.67
CA VAL A 239 11.75 17.40 13.87
C VAL A 239 11.28 18.83 13.68
N TYR A 240 9.98 19.04 13.43
CA TYR A 240 9.39 20.37 13.31
C TYR A 240 9.50 21.21 14.59
N ASP A 241 9.38 20.58 15.77
CA ASP A 241 9.51 21.26 17.06
C ASP A 241 10.96 21.62 17.34
N ILE A 242 11.88 20.70 17.03
CA ILE A 242 13.32 20.90 17.18
C ILE A 242 13.77 22.09 16.32
N ARG A 243 13.36 22.14 15.04
CA ARG A 243 13.67 23.24 14.11
C ARG A 243 13.22 24.61 14.62
N LYS A 244 12.14 24.66 15.41
CA LYS A 244 11.63 25.90 16.00
C LYS A 244 12.34 26.32 17.28
N LYS A 245 12.81 25.35 18.07
CA LYS A 245 13.38 25.58 19.40
C LYS A 245 14.89 25.84 19.38
N VAL A 246 15.62 25.27 18.42
CA VAL A 246 17.09 25.36 18.36
C VAL A 246 17.53 26.52 17.47
N HIS A 247 18.39 27.39 17.99
CA HIS A 247 18.89 28.56 17.26
C HIS A 247 19.91 28.17 16.17
N LYS A 248 20.00 28.95 15.08
CA LYS A 248 20.93 28.69 13.96
C LYS A 248 22.39 28.60 14.41
N ASP A 249 22.79 29.41 15.38
CA ASP A 249 24.18 29.40 15.87
C ASP A 249 24.53 28.13 16.65
N THR A 250 23.53 27.51 17.29
CA THR A 250 23.69 26.21 17.96
C THR A 250 24.04 25.11 16.95
N TRP A 251 23.37 25.09 15.78
CA TRP A 251 23.70 24.14 14.72
C TRP A 251 25.11 24.33 14.15
N ARG A 252 25.52 25.58 13.93
CA ARG A 252 26.88 25.92 13.47
C ARG A 252 27.96 25.52 14.47
N GLU A 253 27.67 25.62 15.76
CA GLU A 253 28.58 25.21 16.82
C GLU A 253 28.76 23.69 16.85
N LEU A 254 27.65 22.93 16.85
CA LEU A 254 27.69 21.47 16.79
C LEU A 254 28.41 20.96 15.54
N GLU A 255 28.19 21.60 14.40
CA GLU A 255 28.90 21.30 13.16
C GLU A 255 30.41 21.55 13.31
N ARG A 256 30.81 22.71 13.85
CA ARG A 256 32.22 23.04 14.06
C ARG A 256 32.91 22.04 14.98
N SER A 257 32.24 21.61 16.05
CA SER A 257 32.75 20.56 16.94
C SER A 257 32.99 19.24 16.19
N ALA A 258 32.05 18.83 15.32
CA ALA A 258 32.21 17.65 14.49
C ALA A 258 33.34 17.78 13.45
N ASP A 259 33.47 18.94 12.82
CA ASP A 259 34.54 19.23 11.86
C ASP A 259 35.94 19.22 12.49
N LEU A 260 36.06 19.80 13.69
CA LEU A 260 37.30 19.75 14.46
C LEU A 260 37.67 18.31 14.82
N TRP A 261 36.69 17.51 15.24
CA TRP A 261 36.93 16.09 15.52
C TRP A 261 37.43 15.35 14.27
N LEU A 262 36.77 15.54 13.12
CA LEU A 262 37.14 14.86 11.86
C LEU A 262 38.51 15.31 11.34
N LYS A 263 38.87 16.58 11.57
CA LYS A 263 40.19 17.11 11.23
C LYS A 263 41.30 16.48 12.08
N ASP A 264 41.06 16.32 13.38
CA ASP A 264 42.05 15.77 14.31
C ASP A 264 42.17 14.24 14.19
N TYR A 265 41.09 13.54 13.83
CA TYR A 265 41.00 12.08 13.81
C TYR A 265 40.42 11.48 12.50
N PRO A 266 40.95 11.83 11.31
CA PRO A 266 40.33 11.46 10.03
C PRO A 266 40.36 9.95 9.73
N GLN A 267 41.30 9.21 10.32
CA GLN A 267 41.46 7.75 10.12
C GLN A 267 40.95 6.92 11.30
N HIS A 268 40.40 7.57 12.33
CA HIS A 268 39.93 6.86 13.51
C HIS A 268 38.64 6.08 13.20
N PRO A 269 38.42 4.90 13.80
CA PRO A 269 37.24 4.09 13.47
C PRO A 269 35.89 4.78 13.74
N LEU A 270 35.86 5.77 14.63
CA LEU A 270 34.67 6.60 14.90
C LEU A 270 34.37 7.67 13.84
N ALA A 271 35.24 7.90 12.86
CA ALA A 271 35.06 8.98 11.89
C ALA A 271 33.74 8.88 11.13
N ASP A 272 33.36 7.67 10.71
CA ASP A 272 32.07 7.45 10.03
C ASP A 272 30.87 7.72 10.95
N LEU A 273 30.97 7.41 12.25
CA LEU A 273 29.93 7.77 13.21
C LEU A 273 29.80 9.27 13.37
N VAL A 274 30.90 10.02 13.34
CA VAL A 274 30.86 11.49 13.36
C VAL A 274 30.23 12.04 12.08
N LEU A 275 30.48 11.45 10.91
CA LEU A 275 29.80 11.82 9.67
C LEU A 275 28.29 11.52 9.70
N PHE A 276 27.86 10.40 10.31
CA PHE A 276 26.43 10.14 10.57
C PHE A 276 25.84 11.15 11.56
N TRP A 277 26.59 11.55 12.58
CA TRP A 277 26.19 12.62 13.49
C TRP A 277 26.01 13.96 12.77
N LYS A 278 26.92 14.33 11.86
CA LYS A 278 26.77 15.50 10.99
C LYS A 278 25.51 15.41 10.13
N THR A 279 25.18 14.23 9.61
CA THR A 279 23.92 14.02 8.87
C THR A 279 22.71 14.38 9.73
N ARG A 280 22.69 13.94 11.01
CA ARG A 280 21.62 14.27 11.96
C ARG A 280 21.53 15.77 12.26
N ILE A 281 22.68 16.43 12.46
CA ILE A 281 22.74 17.90 12.62
C ILE A 281 22.02 18.58 11.45
N TYR A 282 22.38 18.24 10.20
CA TYR A 282 21.77 18.85 9.02
C TYR A 282 20.28 18.50 8.87
N TYR A 283 19.89 17.27 9.19
CA TYR A 283 18.49 16.84 9.15
C TYR A 283 17.61 17.63 10.13
N PHE A 284 18.05 17.75 11.39
CA PHE A 284 17.33 18.50 12.42
C PHE A 284 17.40 20.01 12.22
N GLU A 285 18.46 20.54 11.61
CA GLU A 285 18.53 21.95 11.15
C GLU A 285 17.49 22.24 10.06
N GLY A 286 17.05 21.23 9.31
CA GLY A 286 16.21 21.40 8.11
C GLY A 286 17.02 21.64 6.84
N ASN A 287 18.33 21.39 6.89
CA ASN A 287 19.21 21.48 5.74
C ASN A 287 19.32 20.15 5.00
N ARG A 288 18.20 19.76 4.37
CA ARG A 288 18.06 18.52 3.59
C ARG A 288 19.21 18.29 2.61
N GLN A 289 19.63 19.34 1.91
CA GLN A 289 20.67 19.26 0.89
C GLN A 289 22.02 18.83 1.48
N ARG A 290 22.41 19.38 2.63
CA ARG A 290 23.66 19.02 3.31
C ARG A 290 23.58 17.62 3.93
N ALA A 291 22.44 17.24 4.50
CA ALA A 291 22.22 15.90 5.02
C ALA A 291 22.44 14.82 3.94
N TRP A 292 21.83 14.99 2.76
CA TRP A 292 22.04 14.06 1.64
C TRP A 292 23.47 14.04 1.12
N ASN A 293 24.12 15.20 0.96
CA ASN A 293 25.52 15.25 0.55
C ASN A 293 26.43 14.51 1.55
N GLN A 294 26.12 14.60 2.84
CA GLN A 294 26.85 13.89 3.89
C GLN A 294 26.65 12.37 3.82
N LEU A 295 25.42 11.90 3.57
CA LEU A 295 25.16 10.47 3.37
C LEU A 295 25.85 9.94 2.10
N LEU A 296 25.81 10.72 1.01
CA LEU A 296 26.46 10.38 -0.24
C LEU A 296 27.99 10.35 -0.13
N SER A 297 28.60 11.11 0.79
CA SER A 297 30.05 11.04 1.02
C SER A 297 30.48 9.80 1.80
N ILE A 298 29.55 9.15 2.52
CA ILE A 298 29.79 7.87 3.22
C ILE A 298 29.46 6.69 2.30
N TYR A 299 28.53 6.88 1.36
CA TYR A 299 28.17 5.87 0.36
C TYR A 299 29.35 5.55 -0.58
N PRO A 300 29.64 4.26 -0.88
CA PRO A 300 29.00 3.03 -0.40
C PRO A 300 29.72 2.35 0.78
N ARG A 301 30.68 3.01 1.46
CA ARG A 301 31.57 2.41 2.47
C ARG A 301 30.83 1.73 3.63
N ARG A 302 29.67 2.28 4.03
CA ARG A 302 28.82 1.79 5.13
C ARG A 302 27.42 1.46 4.63
N LEU A 303 27.34 0.63 3.59
CA LEU A 303 26.15 0.49 2.75
C LEU A 303 24.85 0.27 3.56
N PRO A 304 24.73 -0.72 4.46
CA PRO A 304 23.46 -0.96 5.15
C PRO A 304 23.06 0.22 6.03
N ARG A 305 24.01 0.81 6.77
CA ARG A 305 23.76 1.99 7.59
C ARG A 305 23.33 3.20 6.77
N VAL A 306 24.06 3.52 5.72
CA VAL A 306 23.76 4.67 4.86
C VAL A 306 22.37 4.52 4.23
N LEU A 307 22.03 3.34 3.73
CA LEU A 307 20.71 3.09 3.15
C LEU A 307 19.58 3.17 4.19
N TYR A 308 19.81 2.71 5.42
CA TYR A 308 18.84 2.89 6.51
C TYR A 308 18.56 4.37 6.78
N GLU A 309 19.60 5.20 6.88
CA GLU A 309 19.47 6.65 7.10
C GLU A 309 18.82 7.36 5.91
N MET A 310 19.18 6.99 4.67
CA MET A 310 18.54 7.50 3.45
C MET A 310 17.05 7.14 3.44
N ARG A 311 16.68 5.91 3.77
CA ARG A 311 15.28 5.49 3.89
C ARG A 311 14.55 6.30 4.95
N TYR A 312 15.15 6.48 6.12
CA TYR A 312 14.57 7.29 7.19
C TYR A 312 14.27 8.72 6.72
N MET A 313 15.17 9.34 5.95
CA MET A 313 14.91 10.66 5.35
C MET A 313 13.72 10.63 4.38
N LEU A 314 13.64 9.62 3.50
CA LEU A 314 12.53 9.50 2.54
C LEU A 314 11.17 9.32 3.23
N MET A 315 11.11 8.52 4.29
CA MET A 315 9.87 8.33 5.09
C MET A 315 9.38 9.62 5.76
N ASN A 316 10.29 10.57 5.98
CA ASN A 316 9.96 11.89 6.53
C ASN A 316 9.79 12.96 5.43
N TYR A 317 9.57 12.55 4.18
CA TYR A 317 9.37 13.42 3.01
C TYR A 317 10.57 14.33 2.69
N GLU A 318 11.77 13.94 3.13
CA GLU A 318 13.01 14.69 2.91
C GLU A 318 13.81 14.07 1.75
N ALA A 319 13.23 13.97 0.56
CA ALA A 319 13.90 13.45 -0.66
C ALA A 319 15.07 14.34 -1.13
N PRO A 320 16.11 13.80 -1.79
CA PRO A 320 17.22 14.62 -2.26
C PRO A 320 16.74 15.62 -3.33
N LEU A 321 17.43 16.76 -3.44
CA LEU A 321 17.20 17.68 -4.57
C LEU A 321 17.60 17.00 -5.88
N VAL A 322 16.83 17.26 -6.94
CA VAL A 322 17.05 16.72 -8.29
C VAL A 322 18.46 17.01 -8.81
N GLU A 323 19.02 18.17 -8.46
CA GLU A 323 20.40 18.58 -8.79
C GLU A 323 21.47 17.64 -8.22
N ASN A 324 21.18 16.92 -7.13
CA ASN A 324 22.11 15.92 -6.58
C ASN A 324 22.11 14.64 -7.38
N LEU A 325 21.09 14.38 -8.20
CA LEU A 325 20.98 13.13 -8.95
C LEU A 325 22.12 13.00 -9.97
N ASP A 326 22.55 14.10 -10.59
CA ASP A 326 23.70 14.08 -11.50
C ASP A 326 25.01 13.75 -10.79
N LYS A 327 25.08 13.90 -9.45
CA LYS A 327 26.23 13.48 -8.63
C LYS A 327 26.14 12.00 -8.23
N ILE A 328 24.94 11.41 -8.23
CA ILE A 328 24.74 9.99 -7.94
C ILE A 328 25.14 9.19 -9.18
N LYS A 329 26.39 8.71 -9.18
CA LYS A 329 26.92 7.87 -10.26
C LYS A 329 26.46 6.40 -10.18
N ASP A 330 25.92 5.99 -9.03
CA ASP A 330 25.48 4.62 -8.82
C ASP A 330 24.04 4.44 -9.33
N PRO A 331 23.83 3.67 -10.42
CA PRO A 331 22.51 3.47 -10.99
C PRO A 331 21.54 2.71 -10.06
N ILE A 332 22.05 1.92 -9.11
CA ILE A 332 21.23 1.18 -8.15
C ILE A 332 20.58 2.15 -7.16
N LEU A 333 21.38 3.04 -6.56
CA LEU A 333 20.88 4.07 -5.66
C LEU A 333 19.94 5.04 -6.37
N PHE A 334 20.30 5.40 -7.60
CA PHE A 334 19.45 6.23 -8.43
C PHE A 334 18.07 5.58 -8.68
N SER A 335 18.03 4.30 -9.06
CA SER A 335 16.78 3.54 -9.24
C SER A 335 15.93 3.51 -7.97
N ALA A 336 16.56 3.33 -6.80
CA ALA A 336 15.89 3.31 -5.51
C ALA A 336 15.19 4.63 -5.15
N LEU A 337 15.78 5.77 -5.54
CA LEU A 337 15.27 7.11 -5.21
C LEU A 337 14.14 7.57 -6.15
N LEU A 338 14.06 7.01 -7.36
CA LEU A 338 13.15 7.44 -8.42
C LEU A 338 11.69 7.71 -8.00
N PRO A 339 11.03 6.87 -7.15
CA PRO A 339 9.65 7.13 -6.75
C PRO A 339 9.45 8.43 -5.97
N SER A 340 10.50 8.95 -5.31
CA SER A 340 10.44 10.13 -4.45
C SER A 340 10.92 11.42 -5.13
N LEU A 341 11.26 11.36 -6.41
CA LEU A 341 11.87 12.47 -7.15
C LEU A 341 10.91 13.00 -8.19
N ASP A 342 10.81 14.32 -8.37
CA ASP A 342 10.12 14.90 -9.52
C ASP A 342 11.07 14.94 -10.72
N ILE A 343 10.64 14.41 -11.87
CA ILE A 343 11.53 14.19 -13.01
C ILE A 343 10.89 14.80 -14.26
N ASN A 344 11.69 15.45 -15.09
CA ASN A 344 11.23 16.00 -16.36
C ASN A 344 11.42 15.00 -17.51
N SER A 345 10.94 15.34 -18.72
CA SER A 345 10.98 14.45 -19.89
C SER A 345 12.39 14.13 -20.37
N GLU A 346 13.32 15.08 -20.20
CA GLU A 346 14.74 14.89 -20.56
C GLU A 346 15.39 13.87 -19.63
N GLN A 347 15.21 14.01 -18.32
CA GLN A 347 15.69 13.08 -17.32
C GLN A 347 15.11 11.68 -17.51
N TRP A 348 13.81 11.62 -17.76
CA TRP A 348 13.13 10.37 -18.04
C TRP A 348 13.72 9.65 -19.27
N SER A 349 13.97 10.38 -20.36
CA SER A 349 14.60 9.83 -21.58
C SER A 349 16.04 9.36 -21.32
N LYS A 350 16.85 10.21 -20.66
CA LYS A 350 18.25 9.90 -20.28
C LYS A 350 18.33 8.62 -19.46
N TRP A 351 17.44 8.45 -18.48
CA TRP A 351 17.48 7.29 -17.59
C TRP A 351 16.88 6.03 -18.22
N TRP A 352 15.91 6.20 -19.11
CA TRP A 352 15.45 5.09 -19.95
C TRP A 352 16.59 4.57 -20.83
N GLU A 353 17.33 5.45 -21.51
CA GLU A 353 18.48 5.05 -22.33
C GLU A 353 19.56 4.36 -21.50
N LEU A 354 19.89 4.89 -20.32
CA LEU A 354 20.82 4.26 -19.38
C LEU A 354 20.39 2.83 -19.03
N SER A 355 19.09 2.63 -18.78
CA SER A 355 18.55 1.30 -18.46
C SER A 355 18.62 0.34 -19.65
N GLU A 356 18.35 0.80 -20.88
CA GLU A 356 18.43 -0.02 -22.08
C GLU A 356 19.87 -0.43 -22.39
N MET A 357 20.85 0.46 -22.20
CA MET A 357 22.27 0.13 -22.33
C MET A 357 22.73 -0.94 -21.33
N ASN A 358 22.01 -1.11 -20.22
CA ASN A 358 22.33 -2.04 -19.14
C ASN A 358 21.25 -3.12 -18.94
N PHE A 359 20.46 -3.43 -19.97
CA PHE A 359 19.24 -4.26 -19.82
C PHE A 359 19.46 -5.66 -19.20
N LEU A 360 20.69 -6.20 -19.26
CA LEU A 360 21.07 -7.47 -18.63
C LEU A 360 21.25 -7.37 -17.11
N ARG A 361 21.30 -6.16 -16.56
CA ARG A 361 21.43 -5.93 -15.11
C ARG A 361 20.04 -5.91 -14.45
N PRO A 362 19.82 -6.69 -13.37
CA PRO A 362 18.58 -6.63 -12.60
C PRO A 362 18.11 -5.22 -12.21
N TRP A 363 19.02 -4.35 -11.77
CA TRP A 363 18.66 -2.97 -11.41
C TRP A 363 18.08 -2.16 -12.58
N ALA A 364 18.47 -2.47 -13.83
CA ALA A 364 18.04 -1.74 -15.01
C ALA A 364 16.58 -2.07 -15.36
N SER A 365 16.20 -3.36 -15.25
CA SER A 365 14.79 -3.77 -15.39
C SER A 365 13.91 -3.11 -14.33
N ASN A 366 14.38 -3.06 -13.08
CA ASN A 366 13.63 -2.39 -12.01
C ASN A 366 13.55 -0.86 -12.19
N LEU A 367 14.61 -0.23 -12.71
CA LEU A 367 14.58 1.18 -13.08
C LEU A 367 13.50 1.44 -14.15
N GLN A 368 13.39 0.59 -15.17
CA GLN A 368 12.35 0.71 -16.18
C GLN A 368 10.94 0.55 -15.59
N GLU A 369 10.72 -0.41 -14.69
CA GLU A 369 9.44 -0.57 -13.99
C GLU A 369 9.03 0.71 -13.25
N ARG A 370 9.97 1.31 -12.50
CA ARG A 370 9.73 2.56 -11.76
C ARG A 370 9.48 3.74 -12.69
N LEU A 371 10.22 3.85 -13.81
CA LEU A 371 10.00 4.88 -14.83
C LEU A 371 8.62 4.74 -15.48
N LEU A 372 8.17 3.52 -15.80
CA LEU A 372 6.84 3.25 -16.35
C LEU A 372 5.74 3.59 -15.34
N ALA A 373 5.88 3.12 -14.09
CA ALA A 373 4.92 3.42 -13.03
C ALA A 373 4.75 4.92 -12.81
N LYS A 374 5.88 5.65 -12.76
CA LYS A 374 5.89 7.10 -12.62
C LYS A 374 5.21 7.80 -13.80
N THR A 375 5.52 7.38 -15.03
CA THR A 375 4.89 7.90 -16.25
C THR A 375 3.38 7.78 -16.21
N ILE A 376 2.87 6.63 -15.74
CA ILE A 376 1.45 6.38 -15.65
C ILE A 376 0.82 7.30 -14.59
N ARG A 377 1.38 7.35 -13.37
CA ARG A 377 0.86 8.11 -12.23
C ARG A 377 0.79 9.61 -12.50
N GLU A 378 1.84 10.14 -13.10
CA GLU A 378 2.02 11.58 -13.24
C GLU A 378 1.41 12.16 -14.52
N GLY A 379 1.22 11.33 -15.55
CA GLY A 379 0.59 11.76 -16.81
C GLY A 379 1.34 12.86 -17.57
N TYR A 380 2.51 13.31 -17.10
CA TYR A 380 3.28 14.41 -17.70
C TYR A 380 3.89 14.05 -19.06
N PHE A 381 4.13 12.77 -19.33
CA PHE A 381 4.75 12.34 -20.57
C PHE A 381 3.69 11.95 -21.59
N ALA A 382 3.25 12.94 -22.38
CA ALA A 382 2.39 12.72 -23.54
C ALA A 382 3.01 11.77 -24.58
N GLN A 383 4.34 11.57 -24.54
CA GLN A 383 5.08 10.73 -25.46
C GLN A 383 6.06 9.81 -24.72
N LEU A 384 6.16 8.56 -25.18
CA LEU A 384 7.18 7.62 -24.72
C LEU A 384 8.56 7.99 -25.31
N PRO A 385 9.71 7.57 -24.73
CA PRO A 385 11.00 8.07 -25.18
C PRO A 385 11.30 7.45 -26.55
N HIS A 386 12.14 8.09 -27.35
CA HIS A 386 12.46 7.58 -28.69
C HIS A 386 13.03 6.15 -28.65
N SER A 387 13.79 5.82 -27.60
CA SER A 387 14.35 4.50 -27.34
C SER A 387 13.34 3.49 -26.75
N PHE A 388 12.04 3.80 -26.67
CA PHE A 388 11.06 2.84 -26.17
C PHE A 388 11.07 1.56 -27.00
N PRO A 389 11.05 0.37 -26.39
CA PRO A 389 10.96 -0.88 -27.12
C PRO A 389 9.71 -0.91 -28.02
N LYS A 390 9.93 -1.06 -29.33
CA LYS A 390 8.84 -1.19 -30.32
C LYS A 390 8.17 -2.57 -30.26
N GLN A 391 8.94 -3.60 -29.94
CA GLN A 391 8.45 -4.97 -29.82
C GLN A 391 8.09 -5.30 -28.37
N PRO A 392 7.14 -6.23 -28.13
CA PRO A 392 6.89 -6.76 -26.80
C PRO A 392 8.14 -7.33 -26.15
N ARG A 393 8.29 -7.09 -24.85
CA ARG A 393 9.35 -7.66 -24.00
C ARG A 393 8.74 -7.96 -22.62
N ASN A 394 9.31 -8.91 -21.89
CA ASN A 394 8.84 -9.30 -20.56
C ASN A 394 10.04 -9.67 -19.68
N PRO A 395 10.94 -8.71 -19.35
CA PRO A 395 12.03 -8.99 -18.41
C PRO A 395 11.47 -9.47 -17.07
N THR A 396 10.31 -8.95 -16.67
CA THR A 396 9.47 -9.45 -15.58
C THR A 396 7.99 -9.39 -16.00
N SER A 397 7.10 -10.08 -15.27
CA SER A 397 5.65 -9.99 -15.47
C SER A 397 5.13 -8.57 -15.21
N LEU A 398 5.61 -7.93 -14.13
CA LEU A 398 5.23 -6.56 -13.77
C LEU A 398 5.63 -5.56 -14.85
N TRP A 399 6.86 -5.64 -15.36
CA TRP A 399 7.33 -4.75 -16.43
C TRP A 399 6.43 -4.80 -17.66
N GLY A 400 6.03 -5.99 -18.10
CA GLY A 400 5.16 -6.14 -19.26
C GLY A 400 3.76 -5.58 -19.03
N LYS A 401 3.21 -5.72 -17.81
CA LYS A 401 1.94 -5.09 -17.40
C LYS A 401 2.03 -3.56 -17.40
N LEU A 402 3.09 -2.99 -16.82
CA LEU A 402 3.33 -1.55 -16.80
C LEU A 402 3.57 -0.98 -18.19
N ARG A 403 4.27 -1.72 -19.07
CA ARG A 403 4.41 -1.34 -20.48
C ARG A 403 3.06 -1.33 -21.19
N ALA A 404 2.25 -2.37 -21.03
CA ALA A 404 0.92 -2.43 -21.64
C ALA A 404 0.06 -1.23 -21.18
N LEU A 405 0.06 -0.94 -19.88
CA LEU A 405 -0.68 0.18 -19.31
C LEU A 405 -0.17 1.55 -19.79
N SER A 406 1.16 1.73 -19.90
CA SER A 406 1.77 2.95 -20.47
C SER A 406 1.40 3.16 -21.95
N LEU A 407 1.36 2.07 -22.73
CA LEU A 407 0.94 2.11 -24.13
C LEU A 407 -0.57 2.42 -24.27
N MET A 408 -1.40 1.90 -23.37
CA MET A 408 -2.84 2.25 -23.31
C MET A 408 -3.03 3.73 -22.96
N LYS A 409 -2.27 4.25 -21.99
CA LYS A 409 -2.26 5.68 -21.62
C LYS A 409 -1.86 6.59 -22.78
N THR A 410 -0.91 6.16 -23.60
CA THR A 410 -0.44 6.90 -24.78
C THR A 410 -1.14 6.50 -26.08
N CYS A 411 -2.27 5.78 -25.98
CA CYS A 411 -3.12 5.38 -27.11
C CYS A 411 -2.47 4.48 -28.18
N GLN A 412 -1.35 3.85 -27.87
CA GLN A 412 -0.69 2.91 -28.76
C GLN A 412 -1.35 1.52 -28.66
N TRP A 413 -2.64 1.45 -28.98
CA TRP A 413 -3.51 0.29 -28.72
C TRP A 413 -2.98 -1.01 -29.35
N ASP A 414 -2.48 -0.97 -30.59
CA ASP A 414 -1.98 -2.17 -31.25
C ASP A 414 -0.71 -2.72 -30.57
N ASN A 415 0.17 -1.83 -30.10
CA ASN A 415 1.37 -2.20 -29.36
C ASN A 415 1.01 -2.68 -27.95
N ALA A 416 0.00 -2.06 -27.31
CA ALA A 416 -0.53 -2.48 -26.03
C ALA A 416 -1.10 -3.90 -26.11
N ALA A 417 -1.89 -4.21 -27.16
CA ALA A 417 -2.43 -5.53 -27.39
C ALA A 417 -1.33 -6.58 -27.55
N LYS A 418 -0.34 -6.32 -28.42
CA LYS A 418 0.80 -7.23 -28.64
C LYS A 418 1.55 -7.51 -27.35
N GLN A 419 1.71 -6.52 -26.48
CA GLN A 419 2.32 -6.71 -25.15
C GLN A 419 1.43 -7.53 -24.24
N LEU A 420 0.19 -7.11 -24.06
CA LEU A 420 -0.74 -7.63 -23.09
C LEU A 420 -1.08 -9.10 -23.31
N PHE A 421 -1.25 -9.50 -24.57
CA PHE A 421 -1.54 -10.88 -24.95
C PHE A 421 -0.28 -11.75 -25.12
N SER A 422 0.91 -11.19 -24.93
CA SER A 422 2.15 -11.96 -24.79
C SER A 422 2.46 -12.36 -23.34
N LEU A 423 1.74 -11.78 -22.37
CA LEU A 423 1.91 -12.06 -20.95
C LEU A 423 1.28 -13.41 -20.58
N ALA A 424 1.84 -14.06 -19.56
CA ALA A 424 1.19 -15.20 -18.92
C ALA A 424 -0.15 -14.75 -18.31
N PRO A 425 -1.23 -15.54 -18.44
CA PRO A 425 -2.51 -15.24 -17.81
C PRO A 425 -2.38 -15.22 -16.29
N ASP A 426 -2.84 -14.12 -15.68
CA ASP A 426 -3.07 -13.97 -14.24
C ASP A 426 -4.16 -12.92 -14.00
N LYS A 427 -4.59 -12.74 -12.74
CA LYS A 427 -5.68 -11.82 -12.39
C LYS A 427 -5.42 -10.37 -12.85
N GLU A 428 -4.19 -9.87 -12.67
CA GLU A 428 -3.82 -8.50 -13.06
C GLU A 428 -3.82 -8.35 -14.58
N GLN A 429 -3.28 -9.33 -15.30
CA GLN A 429 -3.30 -9.38 -16.76
C GLN A 429 -4.73 -9.42 -17.29
N ALA A 430 -5.61 -10.22 -16.68
CA ALA A 430 -7.02 -10.34 -17.07
C ALA A 430 -7.78 -9.02 -16.90
N ILE A 431 -7.57 -8.32 -15.78
CA ILE A 431 -8.16 -6.99 -15.55
C ILE A 431 -7.68 -5.99 -16.60
N LEU A 432 -6.38 -5.96 -16.91
CA LEU A 432 -5.82 -5.10 -17.95
C LEU A 432 -6.36 -5.45 -19.35
N ALA A 433 -6.49 -6.74 -19.68
CA ALA A 433 -7.03 -7.22 -20.95
C ALA A 433 -8.51 -6.85 -21.13
N ALA A 434 -9.31 -6.98 -20.08
CA ALA A 434 -10.68 -6.50 -20.08
C ALA A 434 -10.72 -4.97 -20.23
N ALA A 435 -9.92 -4.22 -19.47
CA ALA A 435 -9.82 -2.77 -19.56
C ALA A 435 -9.42 -2.28 -20.97
N TYR A 436 -8.53 -3.01 -21.65
CA TYR A 436 -8.15 -2.79 -23.06
C TYR A 436 -9.35 -2.97 -23.99
N HIS A 437 -10.06 -4.09 -23.89
CA HIS A 437 -11.21 -4.37 -24.75
C HIS A 437 -12.37 -3.39 -24.54
N LEU A 438 -12.67 -3.03 -23.29
CA LEU A 438 -13.73 -2.08 -22.95
C LEU A 438 -13.48 -0.71 -23.58
N ARG A 439 -12.25 -0.17 -23.47
CA ARG A 439 -11.86 1.10 -24.08
C ARG A 439 -11.85 1.08 -25.61
N ARG A 440 -11.81 -0.11 -26.21
CA ARG A 440 -11.93 -0.31 -27.65
C ARG A 440 -13.36 -0.53 -28.13
N GLY A 441 -14.37 -0.40 -27.25
CA GLY A 441 -15.76 -0.66 -27.63
C GLY A 441 -16.15 -2.13 -27.66
N LYS A 442 -15.28 -3.04 -27.21
CA LYS A 442 -15.44 -4.50 -27.42
C LYS A 442 -15.84 -5.22 -26.14
N ILE A 443 -17.02 -4.90 -25.60
CA ILE A 443 -17.51 -5.44 -24.32
C ILE A 443 -17.59 -6.98 -24.34
N ALA A 444 -18.06 -7.57 -25.44
CA ALA A 444 -18.16 -9.03 -25.55
C ALA A 444 -16.79 -9.73 -25.53
N LEU A 445 -15.73 -9.09 -26.05
CA LEU A 445 -14.37 -9.62 -25.94
C LEU A 445 -13.81 -9.43 -24.52
N ALA A 446 -14.13 -8.32 -23.86
CA ALA A 446 -13.75 -8.11 -22.46
C ALA A 446 -14.32 -9.21 -21.55
N ALA A 447 -15.58 -9.60 -21.73
CA ALA A 447 -16.22 -10.68 -20.98
C ALA A 447 -15.62 -12.08 -21.28
N GLN A 448 -14.95 -12.25 -22.42
CA GLN A 448 -14.29 -13.51 -22.82
C GLN A 448 -12.86 -13.67 -22.28
N VAL A 449 -12.32 -12.66 -21.61
CA VAL A 449 -10.96 -12.71 -21.07
C VAL A 449 -10.84 -13.86 -20.06
N ILE A 450 -9.81 -14.70 -20.26
CA ILE A 450 -9.47 -15.83 -19.39
C ILE A 450 -9.09 -15.30 -18.01
N ASP A 451 -9.50 -15.99 -16.94
CA ASP A 451 -9.24 -15.63 -15.54
C ASP A 451 -9.79 -14.27 -15.08
N LEU A 452 -10.66 -13.64 -15.90
CA LEU A 452 -11.42 -12.47 -15.46
C LEU A 452 -12.29 -12.85 -14.24
N PRO A 453 -12.25 -12.08 -13.13
CA PRO A 453 -13.10 -12.31 -11.97
C PRO A 453 -14.57 -12.49 -12.36
N GLU A 454 -15.22 -13.47 -11.74
CA GLU A 454 -16.56 -13.91 -12.13
C GLU A 454 -17.62 -12.81 -11.95
N ASP A 455 -17.50 -12.03 -10.88
CA ASP A 455 -18.34 -10.88 -10.58
C ASP A 455 -18.22 -9.78 -11.66
N VAL A 456 -16.99 -9.44 -12.06
CA VAL A 456 -16.72 -8.52 -13.16
C VAL A 456 -17.30 -9.05 -14.46
N ARG A 457 -17.09 -10.34 -14.75
CA ARG A 457 -17.63 -10.99 -15.95
C ARG A 457 -19.15 -10.94 -15.98
N HIS A 458 -19.80 -11.27 -14.88
CA HIS A 458 -21.26 -11.17 -14.73
C HIS A 458 -21.75 -9.74 -14.94
N TYR A 459 -21.02 -8.74 -14.45
CA TYR A 459 -21.37 -7.34 -14.70
C TYR A 459 -21.32 -7.00 -16.19
N LEU A 460 -20.25 -7.39 -16.88
CA LEU A 460 -20.15 -7.16 -18.31
C LEU A 460 -21.27 -7.85 -19.08
N ILE A 461 -21.55 -9.11 -18.78
CA ILE A 461 -22.55 -9.90 -19.53
C ILE A 461 -23.98 -9.46 -19.21
N ARG A 462 -24.32 -9.42 -17.93
CA ARG A 462 -25.70 -9.21 -17.47
C ARG A 462 -26.10 -7.75 -17.62
N VAL A 463 -25.20 -6.82 -17.31
CA VAL A 463 -25.53 -5.39 -17.25
C VAL A 463 -25.15 -4.66 -18.53
N MET A 464 -23.90 -4.81 -19.00
CA MET A 464 -23.34 -3.90 -20.00
C MET A 464 -23.51 -4.34 -21.46
N LEU A 465 -23.66 -5.63 -21.75
CA LEU A 465 -23.85 -6.08 -23.13
C LEU A 465 -25.24 -5.72 -23.65
N ASP A 466 -25.32 -5.33 -24.91
CA ASP A 466 -26.57 -5.27 -25.66
C ASP A 466 -26.95 -6.67 -26.20
N ASP A 467 -28.11 -6.75 -26.87
CA ASP A 467 -28.63 -8.02 -27.40
C ASP A 467 -27.67 -8.61 -28.47
N ASP A 468 -27.00 -7.77 -29.26
CA ASP A 468 -26.01 -8.19 -30.26
C ASP A 468 -24.76 -8.79 -29.60
N GLY A 469 -24.25 -8.16 -28.55
CA GLY A 469 -23.13 -8.65 -27.77
C GLY A 469 -23.41 -9.97 -27.07
N LEU A 470 -24.64 -10.18 -26.59
CA LEU A 470 -25.08 -11.47 -26.05
C LEU A 470 -25.11 -12.55 -27.13
N HIS A 471 -25.57 -12.24 -28.35
CA HIS A 471 -25.56 -13.18 -29.45
C HIS A 471 -24.14 -13.60 -29.85
N VAL A 472 -23.16 -12.70 -29.78
CA VAL A 472 -21.74 -13.06 -29.97
C VAL A 472 -21.29 -14.09 -28.93
N LEU A 473 -21.69 -13.95 -27.67
CA LEU A 473 -21.31 -14.87 -26.60
C LEU A 473 -22.05 -16.21 -26.65
N GLU A 474 -23.27 -16.25 -27.16
CA GLU A 474 -24.02 -17.49 -27.42
C GLU A 474 -23.28 -18.43 -28.37
N LEU A 475 -22.54 -17.86 -29.33
CA LEU A 475 -21.71 -18.59 -30.28
C LEU A 475 -20.34 -18.98 -29.72
N SER A 476 -20.02 -18.60 -28.48
CA SER A 476 -18.75 -18.92 -27.84
C SER A 476 -18.59 -20.43 -27.64
N LYS A 477 -17.35 -20.90 -27.83
CA LYS A 477 -16.96 -22.27 -27.48
C LYS A 477 -16.86 -22.50 -25.97
N ASN A 478 -16.82 -21.43 -25.18
CA ASN A 478 -16.80 -21.54 -23.72
C ASN A 478 -18.24 -21.80 -23.22
N PRO A 479 -18.52 -22.99 -22.66
CA PRO A 479 -19.88 -23.36 -22.24
C PRO A 479 -20.42 -22.47 -21.11
N ILE A 480 -19.54 -21.92 -20.26
CA ILE A 480 -19.94 -21.01 -19.18
C ILE A 480 -20.44 -19.70 -19.77
N LEU A 481 -19.69 -19.09 -20.69
CA LEU A 481 -20.07 -17.83 -21.34
C LEU A 481 -21.34 -17.99 -22.18
N LYS A 482 -21.43 -19.09 -22.94
CA LYS A 482 -22.61 -19.41 -23.74
C LYS A 482 -23.85 -19.56 -22.87
N ARG A 483 -23.75 -20.32 -21.77
CA ARG A 483 -24.85 -20.51 -20.82
C ARG A 483 -25.30 -19.19 -20.21
N GLU A 484 -24.35 -18.36 -19.79
CA GLU A 484 -24.64 -17.08 -19.15
C GLU A 484 -25.32 -16.09 -20.11
N ALA A 485 -24.84 -16.02 -21.36
CA ALA A 485 -25.41 -15.16 -22.38
C ALA A 485 -26.84 -15.60 -22.77
N LEU A 486 -27.07 -16.90 -22.96
CA LEU A 486 -28.39 -17.44 -23.23
C LEU A 486 -29.35 -17.21 -22.05
N PHE A 487 -28.87 -17.31 -20.81
CA PHE A 487 -29.69 -17.03 -19.65
C PHE A 487 -30.13 -15.56 -19.62
N GLU A 488 -29.19 -14.62 -19.75
CA GLU A 488 -29.49 -13.19 -19.82
C GLU A 488 -30.41 -12.83 -21.01
N GLN A 489 -30.23 -13.44 -22.18
CA GLN A 489 -31.19 -13.28 -23.29
C GLN A 489 -32.59 -13.72 -22.88
N GLY A 490 -32.73 -14.87 -22.22
CA GLY A 490 -34.01 -15.34 -21.67
C GLY A 490 -34.65 -14.33 -20.71
N VAL A 491 -33.86 -13.74 -19.82
CA VAL A 491 -34.29 -12.65 -18.92
C VAL A 491 -34.85 -11.46 -19.71
N ARG A 492 -34.14 -10.99 -20.74
CA ARG A 492 -34.59 -9.86 -21.58
C ARG A 492 -35.84 -10.16 -22.40
N PHE A 493 -36.02 -11.40 -22.84
CA PHE A 493 -37.29 -11.82 -23.47
C PHE A 493 -38.44 -11.77 -22.46
N ALA A 494 -38.24 -12.26 -21.25
CA ALA A 494 -39.25 -12.19 -20.18
C ALA A 494 -39.61 -10.75 -19.79
N GLU A 495 -38.62 -9.86 -19.70
CA GLU A 495 -38.82 -8.42 -19.48
C GLU A 495 -39.75 -7.81 -20.54
N LYS A 496 -39.57 -8.20 -21.81
CA LYS A 496 -40.41 -7.79 -22.95
C LYS A 496 -41.77 -8.50 -22.99
N GLY A 497 -42.14 -9.25 -21.95
CA GLY A 497 -43.38 -10.03 -21.85
C GLY A 497 -43.40 -11.33 -22.66
N LYS A 498 -42.28 -11.72 -23.28
CA LYS A 498 -42.15 -12.90 -24.15
C LYS A 498 -41.67 -14.12 -23.36
N TRP A 499 -42.46 -14.52 -22.37
CA TRP A 499 -42.08 -15.58 -21.43
C TRP A 499 -41.99 -16.98 -22.06
N THR A 500 -42.76 -17.26 -23.11
CA THR A 500 -42.68 -18.53 -23.84
C THR A 500 -41.34 -18.66 -24.56
N GLU A 501 -40.90 -17.60 -25.24
CA GLU A 501 -39.59 -17.52 -25.88
C GLU A 501 -38.46 -17.60 -24.85
N ALA A 502 -38.60 -16.89 -23.74
CA ALA A 502 -37.66 -16.96 -22.62
C ALA A 502 -37.50 -18.40 -22.12
N ALA A 503 -38.60 -19.09 -21.80
CA ALA A 503 -38.56 -20.48 -21.35
C ALA A 503 -37.94 -21.43 -22.39
N ARG A 504 -38.19 -21.20 -23.69
CA ARG A 504 -37.55 -21.96 -24.79
C ARG A 504 -36.04 -21.77 -24.81
N ILE A 505 -35.55 -20.54 -24.63
CA ILE A 505 -34.11 -20.24 -24.58
C ILE A 505 -33.49 -20.88 -23.33
N ILE A 506 -34.09 -20.68 -22.15
CA ILE A 506 -33.58 -21.25 -20.89
C ILE A 506 -33.54 -22.78 -20.94
N ARG A 507 -34.51 -23.43 -21.58
CA ARG A 507 -34.49 -24.89 -21.78
C ARG A 507 -33.23 -25.39 -22.49
N ALA A 508 -32.61 -24.57 -23.34
CA ALA A 508 -31.38 -24.92 -24.06
C ALA A 508 -30.09 -24.77 -23.21
N THR A 509 -30.17 -24.19 -22.01
CA THR A 509 -29.01 -23.82 -21.16
C THR A 509 -28.66 -24.83 -20.07
N ASP A 510 -29.45 -25.90 -19.90
CA ASP A 510 -29.29 -26.95 -18.87
C ASP A 510 -29.23 -26.40 -17.41
N ILE A 511 -30.02 -25.37 -17.13
CA ILE A 511 -30.12 -24.78 -15.79
C ILE A 511 -31.17 -25.54 -14.96
N PRO A 512 -30.95 -25.80 -13.65
CA PRO A 512 -31.89 -26.49 -12.74
C PRO A 512 -33.31 -25.89 -12.65
N ASN A 513 -33.56 -24.74 -13.28
CA ASN A 513 -34.79 -23.97 -13.17
C ASN A 513 -35.71 -24.09 -14.39
N LYS A 514 -35.44 -24.99 -15.35
CA LYS A 514 -36.28 -25.16 -16.55
C LYS A 514 -37.79 -25.26 -16.24
N ALA A 515 -38.17 -26.12 -15.29
CA ALA A 515 -39.58 -26.30 -14.91
C ALA A 515 -40.20 -25.02 -14.32
N PHE A 516 -39.41 -24.21 -13.61
CA PHE A 516 -39.86 -22.91 -13.09
C PHE A 516 -40.13 -21.93 -14.22
N TRP A 517 -39.28 -21.86 -15.24
CA TRP A 517 -39.46 -21.00 -16.40
C TRP A 517 -40.64 -21.42 -17.30
N GLU A 518 -40.84 -22.73 -17.50
CA GLU A 518 -42.02 -23.26 -18.21
C GLU A 518 -43.32 -22.93 -17.46
N LYS A 519 -43.32 -23.07 -16.13
CA LYS A 519 -44.46 -22.66 -15.29
C LYS A 519 -44.68 -21.15 -15.32
N ALA A 520 -43.61 -20.35 -15.28
CA ALA A 520 -43.70 -18.90 -15.40
C ALA A 520 -44.32 -18.48 -16.73
N ALA A 521 -43.90 -19.09 -17.84
CA ALA A 521 -44.49 -18.86 -19.15
C ALA A 521 -45.98 -19.19 -19.18
N ALA A 522 -46.39 -20.35 -18.66
CA ALA A 522 -47.80 -20.74 -18.60
C ALA A 522 -48.65 -19.77 -17.77
N LEU A 523 -48.16 -19.34 -16.59
CA LEU A 523 -48.88 -18.42 -15.72
C LEU A 523 -48.95 -17.00 -16.32
N SER A 524 -47.87 -16.51 -16.90
CA SER A 524 -47.82 -15.18 -17.52
C SER A 524 -48.76 -15.03 -18.73
N ALA A 525 -49.06 -16.14 -19.41
CA ALA A 525 -49.97 -16.17 -20.56
C ALA A 525 -51.46 -16.11 -20.16
N ASP A 526 -51.80 -16.39 -18.89
CA ASP A 526 -53.18 -16.35 -18.41
C ASP A 526 -53.61 -14.91 -18.08
N THR A 527 -54.29 -14.29 -19.04
CA THR A 527 -54.75 -12.90 -18.95
C THR A 527 -56.02 -12.73 -18.12
N ARG A 528 -56.63 -13.81 -17.61
CA ARG A 528 -57.80 -13.73 -16.73
C ARG A 528 -57.39 -13.07 -15.40
N ALA A 529 -58.33 -12.42 -14.73
CA ALA A 529 -58.05 -11.79 -13.43
C ALA A 529 -57.49 -12.76 -12.39
N ALA A 530 -58.00 -13.99 -12.33
CA ALA A 530 -57.47 -15.04 -11.46
C ALA A 530 -56.05 -15.49 -11.86
N GLY A 531 -55.79 -15.63 -13.17
CA GLY A 531 -54.48 -16.00 -13.71
C GLY A 531 -53.40 -14.95 -13.43
N ARG A 532 -53.72 -13.67 -13.64
CA ARG A 532 -52.81 -12.56 -13.27
C ARG A 532 -52.46 -12.57 -11.79
N LEU A 533 -53.44 -12.84 -10.92
CA LEU A 533 -53.20 -12.91 -9.48
C LEU A 533 -52.35 -14.14 -9.09
N GLU A 534 -52.60 -15.29 -9.73
CA GLU A 534 -51.76 -16.48 -9.56
C GLU A 534 -50.33 -16.23 -10.03
N TRP A 535 -50.14 -15.53 -11.14
CA TRP A 535 -48.85 -15.11 -11.65
C TRP A 535 -48.09 -14.19 -10.67
N ALA A 536 -48.75 -13.14 -10.16
CA ALA A 536 -48.15 -12.23 -9.16
C ALA A 536 -47.71 -12.98 -7.90
N ARG A 537 -48.55 -13.90 -7.40
CA ARG A 537 -48.24 -14.74 -6.24
C ARG A 537 -47.12 -15.72 -6.52
N PHE A 538 -47.06 -16.28 -7.72
CA PHE A 538 -45.97 -17.15 -8.13
C PHE A 538 -44.63 -16.40 -8.10
N LEU A 539 -44.56 -15.21 -8.68
CA LEU A 539 -43.35 -14.36 -8.65
C LEU A 539 -42.92 -14.07 -7.20
N LYS A 540 -43.85 -13.57 -6.37
CA LYS A 540 -43.62 -13.29 -4.95
C LYS A 540 -43.07 -14.50 -4.18
N ASN A 541 -43.69 -15.67 -4.36
CA ASN A 541 -43.33 -16.89 -3.62
C ASN A 541 -42.04 -17.55 -4.12
N ASN A 542 -41.56 -17.18 -5.31
CA ASN A 542 -40.33 -17.70 -5.91
C ASN A 542 -39.25 -16.64 -6.04
N ASN A 543 -39.28 -15.61 -5.19
CA ASN A 543 -38.29 -14.56 -5.18
C ASN A 543 -36.84 -15.10 -5.03
N GLY A 544 -35.97 -14.73 -5.97
CA GLY A 544 -34.61 -15.22 -6.10
C GLY A 544 -34.48 -16.64 -6.67
N LYS A 545 -35.53 -17.22 -7.25
CA LYS A 545 -35.46 -18.57 -7.85
C LYS A 545 -35.56 -18.56 -9.37
N LEU A 546 -36.14 -17.52 -9.98
CA LEU A 546 -36.26 -17.44 -11.43
C LEU A 546 -34.99 -16.88 -12.06
N PHE A 547 -34.45 -15.81 -11.47
CA PHE A 547 -33.28 -15.09 -11.97
C PHE A 547 -32.00 -15.50 -11.25
N TYR A 548 -31.17 -14.52 -10.85
CA TYR A 548 -29.80 -14.70 -10.36
C TYR A 548 -29.65 -15.01 -8.87
N GLY A 549 -30.72 -15.46 -8.18
CA GLY A 549 -30.67 -15.66 -6.74
C GLY A 549 -31.02 -14.42 -5.92
N ASN A 550 -31.16 -14.62 -4.60
CA ASN A 550 -31.22 -13.54 -3.62
C ASN A 550 -29.79 -13.13 -3.19
N ASP A 551 -28.94 -12.78 -4.15
CA ASP A 551 -27.56 -12.38 -3.88
C ASP A 551 -27.50 -10.91 -3.43
N SER A 552 -27.71 -10.69 -2.14
CA SER A 552 -27.68 -9.34 -1.55
C SER A 552 -26.35 -8.63 -1.76
N ALA A 553 -25.22 -9.34 -1.89
CA ALA A 553 -23.92 -8.73 -2.18
C ALA A 553 -23.84 -8.21 -3.62
N TRP A 554 -24.40 -8.95 -4.59
CA TRP A 554 -24.46 -8.54 -5.99
C TRP A 554 -25.31 -7.28 -6.16
N TYR A 555 -26.54 -7.31 -5.65
CA TYR A 555 -27.47 -6.18 -5.69
C TYR A 555 -26.92 -4.93 -4.97
N ARG A 556 -26.25 -5.13 -3.83
CA ARG A 556 -25.57 -4.05 -3.10
C ARG A 556 -24.42 -3.48 -3.92
N SER A 557 -23.62 -4.31 -4.59
CA SER A 557 -22.50 -3.85 -5.43
C SER A 557 -22.98 -3.04 -6.64
N LEU A 558 -24.09 -3.44 -7.27
CA LEU A 558 -24.74 -2.65 -8.32
C LEU A 558 -25.26 -1.30 -7.80
N SER A 559 -25.86 -1.29 -6.61
CA SER A 559 -26.33 -0.05 -5.97
C SER A 559 -25.18 0.91 -5.68
N TRP A 560 -24.04 0.39 -5.19
CA TRP A 560 -22.81 1.18 -5.03
C TRP A 560 -22.26 1.67 -6.37
N ARG A 561 -22.37 0.87 -7.43
CA ARG A 561 -21.94 1.27 -8.77
C ARG A 561 -22.75 2.46 -9.28
N ILE A 562 -24.08 2.44 -9.16
CA ILE A 562 -24.93 3.59 -9.51
C ILE A 562 -24.48 4.85 -8.77
N ARG A 563 -24.26 4.74 -7.45
CA ARG A 563 -23.79 5.87 -6.63
C ARG A 563 -22.45 6.40 -7.13
N ARG A 564 -21.48 5.52 -7.42
CA ARG A 564 -20.15 5.91 -7.89
C ARG A 564 -20.19 6.58 -9.26
N VAL A 565 -21.00 6.05 -10.17
CA VAL A 565 -21.22 6.63 -11.50
C VAL A 565 -21.82 8.04 -11.37
N SER A 566 -22.80 8.22 -10.47
CA SER A 566 -23.39 9.52 -10.14
C SER A 566 -22.38 10.50 -9.52
N ASP A 567 -21.57 10.04 -8.57
CA ASP A 567 -20.53 10.86 -7.92
C ASP A 567 -19.48 11.34 -8.94
N ASN A 568 -19.11 10.48 -9.89
CA ASN A 568 -18.20 10.83 -10.98
C ASN A 568 -18.80 11.92 -11.88
N GLN A 569 -20.08 11.82 -12.27
CA GLN A 569 -20.77 12.86 -13.04
C GLN A 569 -20.74 14.21 -12.29
N GLN A 570 -21.00 14.20 -10.98
CA GLN A 570 -20.94 15.42 -10.17
C GLN A 570 -19.53 16.02 -10.09
N ARG A 571 -18.50 15.17 -9.99
CA ARG A 571 -17.09 15.61 -9.98
C ARG A 571 -16.70 16.24 -11.32
N VAL A 572 -17.07 15.62 -12.43
CA VAL A 572 -16.82 16.15 -13.79
C VAL A 572 -17.55 17.49 -13.97
N ALA A 573 -18.81 17.58 -13.56
CA ALA A 573 -19.58 18.82 -13.62
C ALA A 573 -18.98 19.94 -12.75
N LYS A 574 -18.47 19.61 -11.55
CA LYS A 574 -17.77 20.57 -10.67
C LYS A 574 -16.44 21.03 -11.28
N ARG A 575 -15.64 20.14 -11.85
CA ARG A 575 -14.38 20.49 -12.54
C ARG A 575 -14.65 21.42 -13.72
N SER A 576 -15.60 21.09 -14.58
CA SER A 576 -15.98 21.93 -15.73
C SER A 576 -16.40 23.37 -15.32
N LYS A 577 -17.07 23.53 -14.17
CA LYS A 577 -17.42 24.84 -13.62
C LYS A 577 -16.23 25.62 -13.05
N ASN A 578 -15.24 24.94 -12.49
CA ASN A 578 -14.03 25.58 -11.95
C ASN A 578 -13.04 25.94 -13.07
N ASP A 579 -12.87 25.05 -14.06
CA ASP A 579 -11.97 25.23 -15.20
C ASP A 579 -12.46 26.34 -16.15
N SER A 580 -13.76 26.64 -16.16
CA SER A 580 -14.30 27.80 -16.89
C SER A 580 -14.02 29.15 -16.19
N GLN A 581 -13.60 29.13 -14.92
CA GLN A 581 -13.24 30.34 -14.16
C GLN A 581 -11.73 30.57 -14.06
N GLN A 582 -10.91 29.53 -14.25
CA GLN A 582 -9.46 29.66 -14.38
C GLN A 582 -9.09 29.46 -15.85
N ALA A 583 -8.84 30.56 -16.57
CA ALA A 583 -8.28 30.48 -17.92
C ALA A 583 -7.04 29.57 -17.86
N PRO A 584 -7.05 28.40 -18.52
CA PRO A 584 -5.96 27.46 -18.42
C PRO A 584 -4.71 28.18 -18.92
N ALA A 585 -3.63 28.15 -18.12
CA ALA A 585 -2.31 28.51 -18.62
C ALA A 585 -2.12 27.77 -19.95
N PRO A 586 -1.63 28.42 -21.02
CA PRO A 586 -1.55 27.82 -22.34
C PRO A 586 -0.64 26.60 -22.28
N MET A 587 -1.24 25.42 -22.04
CA MET A 587 -0.61 24.16 -22.38
C MET A 587 -0.44 24.22 -23.89
N GLY A 588 0.81 24.27 -24.34
CA GLY A 588 1.15 24.27 -25.75
C GLY A 588 0.44 23.11 -26.46
N GLU A 589 0.29 23.22 -27.78
CA GLU A 589 -0.49 22.30 -28.62
C GLU A 589 -0.15 20.79 -28.42
N ALA A 590 1.02 20.48 -27.86
CA ALA A 590 1.42 19.13 -27.45
C ALA A 590 0.57 18.50 -26.32
N GLY A 591 -0.17 19.29 -25.53
CA GLY A 591 -1.02 18.78 -24.43
C GLY A 591 -2.44 18.34 -24.84
N LYS A 592 -2.85 18.59 -26.09
CA LYS A 592 -4.25 18.37 -26.54
C LYS A 592 -4.58 16.94 -26.99
N GLN A 593 -3.62 16.01 -26.97
CA GLN A 593 -3.81 14.67 -27.53
C GLN A 593 -3.64 13.55 -26.49
N MET A 594 -4.02 13.78 -25.23
CA MET A 594 -4.40 12.65 -24.37
C MET A 594 -5.71 12.09 -24.91
N CYS A 595 -5.76 10.81 -25.30
CA CYS A 595 -7.03 10.21 -25.68
C CYS A 595 -8.03 10.38 -24.55
N SER A 596 -9.28 10.64 -24.91
CA SER A 596 -10.40 10.37 -24.02
C SER A 596 -10.22 8.95 -23.49
N HIS A 597 -9.90 8.86 -22.20
CA HIS A 597 -9.78 7.60 -21.46
C HIS A 597 -11.16 7.03 -21.10
N ASP A 598 -12.20 7.62 -21.68
CA ASP A 598 -13.58 7.31 -21.39
C ASP A 598 -13.96 5.99 -22.05
N PHE A 599 -14.97 5.36 -21.46
CA PHE A 599 -15.59 4.18 -22.03
C PHE A 599 -16.40 4.57 -23.27
N PRO A 600 -16.71 3.60 -24.16
CA PRO A 600 -17.59 3.83 -25.30
C PRO A 600 -19.04 4.20 -24.88
N TRP A 601 -19.37 4.09 -23.59
CA TRP A 601 -20.65 4.49 -23.01
C TRP A 601 -20.48 5.67 -22.06
N THR A 602 -21.53 6.47 -21.92
CA THR A 602 -21.61 7.55 -20.94
C THR A 602 -21.97 7.01 -19.56
N SER A 603 -21.67 7.78 -18.51
CA SER A 603 -22.12 7.45 -17.15
C SER A 603 -23.64 7.28 -17.05
N GLU A 604 -24.41 8.03 -17.84
CA GLU A 604 -25.87 7.91 -17.91
C GLU A 604 -26.29 6.55 -18.49
N HIS A 605 -25.71 6.14 -19.62
CA HIS A 605 -25.97 4.83 -20.20
C HIS A 605 -25.65 3.69 -19.22
N GLU A 606 -24.53 3.78 -18.49
CA GLU A 606 -24.21 2.77 -17.48
C GLU A 606 -25.21 2.72 -16.33
N GLN A 607 -25.63 3.88 -15.83
CA GLN A 607 -26.65 3.98 -14.79
C GLN A 607 -27.99 3.41 -15.24
N ASP A 608 -28.39 3.68 -16.48
CA ASP A 608 -29.60 3.13 -17.09
C ASP A 608 -29.50 1.62 -17.24
N ALA A 609 -28.36 1.10 -17.71
CA ALA A 609 -28.13 -0.34 -17.84
C ALA A 609 -28.21 -1.06 -16.48
N VAL A 610 -27.60 -0.50 -15.43
CA VAL A 610 -27.71 -1.05 -14.07
C VAL A 610 -29.16 -0.98 -13.56
N THR A 611 -29.86 0.13 -13.81
CA THR A 611 -31.27 0.32 -13.40
C THR A 611 -32.19 -0.69 -14.09
N GLN A 612 -32.05 -0.88 -15.39
CA GLN A 612 -32.80 -1.87 -16.18
C GLN A 612 -32.51 -3.27 -15.68
N HIS A 613 -31.25 -3.61 -15.42
CA HIS A 613 -30.87 -4.90 -14.85
C HIS A 613 -31.56 -5.15 -13.51
N LEU A 614 -31.47 -4.20 -12.58
CA LEU A 614 -32.11 -4.32 -11.25
C LEU A 614 -33.63 -4.47 -11.36
N ALA A 615 -34.27 -3.74 -12.27
CA ALA A 615 -35.71 -3.84 -12.50
C ALA A 615 -36.10 -5.20 -13.09
N ARG A 616 -35.44 -5.65 -14.16
CA ARG A 616 -35.84 -6.88 -14.87
C ARG A 616 -35.56 -8.16 -14.09
N THR A 617 -34.59 -8.15 -13.17
CA THR A 617 -34.19 -9.35 -12.42
C THR A 617 -34.78 -9.44 -11.02
N ALA A 618 -35.67 -8.53 -10.63
CA ALA A 618 -36.31 -8.57 -9.30
C ALA A 618 -37.73 -9.14 -9.40
N GLU A 619 -37.91 -10.41 -9.00
CA GLU A 619 -39.23 -11.05 -9.04
C GLU A 619 -40.28 -10.28 -8.22
N MET A 620 -39.87 -9.67 -7.09
CA MET A 620 -40.77 -8.85 -6.27
C MET A 620 -41.23 -7.57 -6.97
N TRP A 621 -40.39 -6.98 -7.83
CA TRP A 621 -40.79 -5.83 -8.64
C TRP A 621 -41.78 -6.23 -9.73
N LEU A 622 -41.51 -7.34 -10.44
CA LEU A 622 -42.45 -7.88 -11.42
C LEU A 622 -43.80 -8.25 -10.77
N ALA A 623 -43.79 -8.87 -9.58
CA ALA A 623 -45.01 -9.19 -8.84
C ALA A 623 -45.81 -7.92 -8.53
N LEU A 624 -45.12 -6.85 -8.10
CA LEU A 624 -45.72 -5.57 -7.79
C LEU A 624 -46.38 -4.91 -9.00
N GLN A 625 -45.75 -4.98 -10.17
CA GLN A 625 -46.34 -4.50 -11.43
C GLN A 625 -47.62 -5.26 -11.79
N VAL A 626 -47.63 -6.59 -11.64
CA VAL A 626 -48.82 -7.42 -11.93
C VAL A 626 -49.94 -7.16 -10.92
N TYR A 627 -49.62 -6.98 -9.64
CA TYR A 627 -50.62 -6.56 -8.65
C TYR A 627 -51.20 -5.18 -8.98
N ALA A 628 -50.38 -4.22 -9.41
CA ALA A 628 -50.84 -2.89 -9.79
C ALA A 628 -51.82 -2.92 -10.98
N ASP A 629 -51.49 -3.69 -12.03
CA ASP A 629 -52.37 -3.90 -13.18
C ASP A 629 -53.71 -4.52 -12.76
N TRP A 630 -53.67 -5.59 -11.97
CA TRP A 630 -54.88 -6.23 -11.44
C TRP A 630 -55.71 -5.24 -10.61
N LEU A 631 -55.09 -4.51 -9.69
CA LEU A 631 -55.76 -3.55 -8.81
C LEU A 631 -56.41 -2.42 -9.62
N SER A 632 -55.77 -1.94 -10.70
CA SER A 632 -56.31 -0.85 -11.52
C SER A 632 -57.67 -1.17 -12.13
N THR A 633 -57.89 -2.44 -12.51
CA THR A 633 -59.12 -2.92 -13.18
C THR A 633 -60.16 -3.50 -12.23
N SER A 634 -59.78 -3.83 -10.99
CA SER A 634 -60.67 -4.43 -10.00
C SER A 634 -61.65 -3.43 -9.35
N LYS A 635 -62.85 -3.91 -9.03
CA LYS A 635 -63.85 -3.18 -8.22
C LYS A 635 -63.57 -3.34 -6.72
N PRO A 636 -63.95 -2.36 -5.87
CA PRO A 636 -63.85 -2.48 -4.42
C PRO A 636 -64.48 -3.77 -3.90
N SER A 637 -63.68 -4.59 -3.22
CA SER A 637 -64.10 -5.89 -2.69
C SER A 637 -63.17 -6.34 -1.56
N ARG A 638 -63.59 -7.36 -0.80
CA ARG A 638 -62.73 -7.99 0.21
C ARG A 638 -61.44 -8.56 -0.41
N GLU A 639 -61.54 -9.12 -1.61
CA GLU A 639 -60.38 -9.65 -2.33
C GLU A 639 -59.40 -8.52 -2.71
N MET A 640 -59.91 -7.38 -3.17
CA MET A 640 -59.06 -6.21 -3.47
C MET A 640 -58.27 -5.73 -2.23
N SER A 641 -58.86 -5.77 -1.04
CA SER A 641 -58.14 -5.46 0.22
C SER A 641 -57.02 -6.46 0.52
N VAL A 642 -57.24 -7.75 0.25
CA VAL A 642 -56.21 -8.80 0.41
C VAL A 642 -55.06 -8.59 -0.57
N VAL A 643 -55.38 -8.37 -1.85
CA VAL A 643 -54.38 -8.13 -2.90
C VAL A 643 -53.58 -6.86 -2.62
N LEU A 644 -54.22 -5.81 -2.11
CA LEU A 644 -53.52 -4.58 -1.73
C LEU A 644 -52.48 -4.82 -0.61
N LYS A 645 -52.80 -5.65 0.39
CA LYS A 645 -51.83 -6.05 1.43
C LYS A 645 -50.71 -6.91 0.87
N GLU A 646 -51.01 -7.79 -0.09
CA GLU A 646 -49.98 -8.59 -0.76
C GLU A 646 -49.00 -7.72 -1.55
N ALA A 647 -49.50 -6.69 -2.24
CA ALA A 647 -48.72 -5.69 -2.97
C ALA A 647 -47.88 -4.82 -2.02
N ASP A 648 -48.46 -4.34 -0.91
CA ASP A 648 -47.74 -3.58 0.11
C ASP A 648 -46.59 -4.38 0.73
N ALA A 649 -46.78 -5.68 0.96
CA ALA A 649 -45.71 -6.56 1.42
C ALA A 649 -44.56 -6.67 0.40
N CYS A 650 -44.84 -6.72 -0.90
CA CYS A 650 -43.81 -6.70 -1.95
C CYS A 650 -43.08 -5.35 -2.00
N TYR A 651 -43.82 -4.24 -1.89
CA TYR A 651 -43.24 -2.89 -1.82
C TYR A 651 -42.29 -2.75 -0.62
N ASN A 652 -42.77 -3.12 0.57
CA ASN A 652 -42.00 -3.06 1.81
C ASN A 652 -40.76 -3.95 1.75
N TRP A 653 -40.86 -5.09 1.09
CA TRP A 653 -39.71 -5.95 0.88
C TRP A 653 -38.65 -5.29 -0.02
N LEU A 654 -39.04 -4.64 -1.12
CA LEU A 654 -38.10 -4.00 -2.05
C LEU A 654 -37.34 -2.85 -1.38
N ILE A 655 -38.04 -2.00 -0.63
CA ILE A 655 -37.40 -0.87 0.06
C ILE A 655 -36.50 -1.31 1.22
N ASN A 656 -36.80 -2.44 1.87
CA ASN A 656 -36.03 -3.00 2.98
C ASN A 656 -35.10 -4.16 2.57
N TRP A 657 -34.86 -4.33 1.27
CA TRP A 657 -34.09 -5.46 0.71
C TRP A 657 -32.65 -5.54 1.23
N ASP A 658 -32.02 -4.39 1.43
CA ASP A 658 -30.75 -4.27 2.16
C ASP A 658 -31.07 -3.87 3.61
N SER A 659 -30.40 -4.45 4.59
CA SER A 659 -30.53 -4.14 6.03
C SER A 659 -30.28 -2.66 6.38
N THR A 660 -29.90 -1.85 5.40
CA THR A 660 -29.62 -0.42 5.48
C THR A 660 -30.58 0.46 4.67
N ASN A 661 -31.73 -0.09 4.23
CA ASN A 661 -32.64 0.45 3.21
C ASN A 661 -32.02 0.41 1.80
N SER A 662 -32.75 -0.10 0.82
CA SER A 662 -32.31 -0.08 -0.57
C SER A 662 -32.38 1.35 -1.12
N HIS A 663 -31.23 2.02 -1.22
CA HIS A 663 -31.13 3.34 -1.86
C HIS A 663 -31.70 3.35 -3.28
N PHE A 664 -31.47 2.27 -4.04
CA PHE A 664 -32.01 2.14 -5.39
C PHE A 664 -33.53 2.07 -5.38
N TRP A 665 -34.13 1.10 -4.68
CA TRP A 665 -35.59 0.88 -4.73
C TRP A 665 -36.36 2.06 -4.12
N ASN A 666 -35.82 2.70 -3.08
CA ASN A 666 -36.43 3.89 -2.51
C ASN A 666 -36.58 5.03 -3.52
N ASN A 667 -35.57 5.25 -4.37
CA ASN A 667 -35.64 6.30 -5.38
C ASN A 667 -36.41 5.84 -6.62
N TYR A 668 -36.13 4.62 -7.09
CA TYR A 668 -36.71 4.08 -8.31
C TYR A 668 -38.23 3.97 -8.23
N LEU A 669 -38.78 3.52 -7.09
CA LEU A 669 -40.21 3.24 -6.94
C LEU A 669 -41.10 4.49 -6.84
N VAL A 670 -40.56 5.65 -6.43
CA VAL A 670 -41.34 6.87 -6.16
C VAL A 670 -42.13 7.33 -7.38
N ASP A 671 -41.53 7.24 -8.56
CA ASP A 671 -42.11 7.79 -9.79
C ASP A 671 -42.83 6.74 -10.65
N GLN A 672 -42.80 5.47 -10.26
CA GLN A 672 -43.36 4.39 -11.06
C GLN A 672 -44.89 4.43 -11.09
N SER A 673 -45.46 4.25 -12.28
CA SER A 673 -46.91 4.19 -12.50
C SER A 673 -47.58 3.08 -11.67
N ALA A 674 -46.92 1.92 -11.52
CA ALA A 674 -47.42 0.81 -10.71
C ALA A 674 -47.67 1.22 -9.25
N ILE A 675 -46.78 2.02 -8.65
CA ILE A 675 -46.95 2.49 -7.27
C ILE A 675 -48.10 3.50 -7.16
N LYS A 676 -48.26 4.37 -8.17
CA LYS A 676 -49.39 5.31 -8.24
C LYS A 676 -50.72 4.55 -8.32
N GLN A 677 -50.81 3.53 -9.16
CA GLN A 677 -51.98 2.66 -9.29
C GLN A 677 -52.33 1.93 -7.99
N ILE A 678 -51.34 1.39 -7.27
CA ILE A 678 -51.54 0.74 -5.97
C ILE A 678 -52.10 1.74 -4.94
N ARG A 679 -51.54 2.96 -4.89
CA ARG A 679 -52.03 4.02 -3.98
C ARG A 679 -53.45 4.45 -4.32
N GLU A 680 -53.78 4.59 -5.61
CA GLU A 680 -55.14 4.90 -6.07
C GLU A 680 -56.14 3.79 -5.75
N ALA A 681 -55.73 2.52 -5.88
CA ALA A 681 -56.53 1.38 -5.44
C ALA A 681 -56.82 1.45 -3.93
N GLY A 682 -55.82 1.82 -3.12
CA GLY A 682 -56.00 2.03 -1.68
C GLY A 682 -56.95 3.19 -1.32
N LYS A 683 -57.07 4.21 -2.17
CA LYS A 683 -58.04 5.31 -2.00
C LYS A 683 -59.48 4.94 -2.42
N ARG A 684 -59.63 3.93 -3.29
CA ARG A 684 -60.94 3.45 -3.78
C ARG A 684 -61.60 2.45 -2.83
N LEU A 685 -60.79 1.72 -2.05
CA LEU A 685 -61.24 0.89 -0.93
C LEU A 685 -61.65 1.76 0.26
#